data_AF-A0A1F8H932-F1
#
_entry.id   AF-A0A1F8H932-F1
#
_cell.length_a   1.000
_cell.length_b   1.000
_cell.length_c   1.000
_cell.angle_alpha   90.00
_cell.angle_beta   90.00
_cell.angle_gamma   90.00
#
_symmetry.space_group_name_H-M   'P 1'
#
loop_
_entity.id
_entity.type
_entity.pdbx_description
1 polymer ?
#
loop_
_entity_poly.entity_id
_entity_poly.type
_entity_poly.pdbx_seq_one_letter_code
_entity_poly.pdbx_strand_id
1 'polypeptide(L)'
;VTKEEDAERDKEGYFKVVYDFLRPCSRKEAYMADITYGTNNEFGFDYLRDNLAYNPSMVMQRPHHYAIVDEVDSILIDEARTPLIIAGPTAESESLYAKFAKIADSLTPVTHYEVDEKQKAIQLTEAGIDSVEKTLGVANIYTEGGIKTVHHLETAVRAKALFLPERDYVVVPAQGGSASGGKDGKVVIVDSFTGRLQPGRRWSEGLHQAIEAKEGVKVEQESRTYASITFQNYFRLYEKLSGMTGTAVTSAEEFAKVYGLDVVAIPTNKPSARKDGNDQVFQTENGKFKAVARAVKQLQEKGQPVLIGTVSIDKNEKLSEYLTRDGVKHNVLNAKNHEKEGEIIADAGKKGSVTVATNMAGRGVDIKLGGMNADKDKYEEVKALGGLFVLGTERHEARRIDNQLRGRSGRQGDPGETQFFVSLEDDLMRVFGSDRIKNMMGKFGIAEDEAIESKLVSRSIEGAQEKIEGFHFDARKATLDYDDVLNFQRKLIYSRRRTILVGTDEEVERDLSELVAGNTELEGIITKKRGELGESFLPNLRQLLLQIIDMLWLEHLEAMDYLRSSVRLRAYGQRDPLIEYKREGLAMFKEMEASLLENVAKLLPNVGAVKVASAQSNLQEVREGAQEVGHKEVAPPLGGSTSKLVGRNDPCPCGSGLKYKKCGMIGAPEHKG
;
A
#
# COMPACT_ATOMS: atom_id res chain seq x y z
N VAL A 1 -36.87 4.72 6.15
CA VAL A 1 -36.20 5.32 7.31
C VAL A 1 -37.08 6.45 7.79
N THR A 2 -37.60 6.38 9.01
CA THR A 2 -38.31 7.52 9.61
C THR A 2 -37.29 8.60 10.01
N LYS A 3 -37.72 9.86 10.19
CA LYS A 3 -36.82 10.93 10.66
C LYS A 3 -36.19 10.63 12.02
N GLU A 4 -36.87 9.85 12.85
CA GLU A 4 -36.41 9.46 14.19
C GLU A 4 -35.30 8.40 14.10
N GLU A 5 -35.46 7.39 13.23
CA GLU A 5 -34.41 6.40 12.93
C GLU A 5 -33.15 7.07 12.33
N ASP A 6 -33.34 8.10 11.50
CA ASP A 6 -32.24 8.89 10.91
C ASP A 6 -31.49 9.70 11.97
N ALA A 7 -32.20 10.31 12.92
CA ALA A 7 -31.62 11.06 14.03
C ALA A 7 -30.88 10.17 15.04
N GLU A 8 -31.35 8.95 15.28
CA GLU A 8 -30.61 7.95 16.09
C GLU A 8 -29.35 7.48 15.35
N ARG A 9 -29.44 7.22 14.04
CA ARG A 9 -28.26 6.90 13.21
C ARG A 9 -27.22 8.02 13.29
N ASP A 10 -27.61 9.28 13.18
CA ASP A 10 -26.65 10.39 13.21
C ASP A 10 -25.95 10.53 14.57
N LYS A 11 -26.57 10.03 15.65
CA LYS A 11 -25.94 9.99 16.98
C LYS A 11 -24.91 8.87 17.11
N GLU A 12 -25.15 7.68 16.56
CA GLU A 12 -24.23 6.52 16.70
C GLU A 12 -23.28 6.34 15.51
N GLY A 13 -23.63 6.88 14.34
CA GLY A 13 -22.99 6.63 13.05
C GLY A 13 -21.58 7.19 12.90
N TYR A 14 -21.10 7.98 13.87
CA TYR A 14 -19.72 8.46 13.89
C TYR A 14 -18.72 7.46 14.48
N PHE A 15 -19.18 6.37 15.12
CA PHE A 15 -18.33 5.32 15.69
C PHE A 15 -18.82 3.89 15.44
N LYS A 16 -20.08 3.71 15.03
CA LYS A 16 -20.70 2.39 14.84
C LYS A 16 -21.30 2.26 13.45
N VAL A 17 -21.08 1.11 12.81
CA VAL A 17 -21.62 0.83 11.47
C VAL A 17 -23.06 0.33 11.60
N VAL A 18 -24.03 1.10 11.07
CA VAL A 18 -25.45 0.72 11.12
C VAL A 18 -25.83 -0.05 9.85
N TYR A 19 -25.67 -1.37 9.89
CA TYR A 19 -25.94 -2.26 8.74
C TYR A 19 -27.41 -2.31 8.31
N ASP A 20 -28.36 -1.90 9.16
CA ASP A 20 -29.81 -1.96 8.85
C ASP A 20 -30.21 -1.09 7.64
N PHE A 21 -29.36 -0.13 7.24
CA PHE A 21 -29.57 0.74 6.08
C PHE A 21 -28.74 0.35 4.86
N LEU A 22 -27.92 -0.71 4.96
CA LEU A 22 -27.10 -1.20 3.87
C LEU A 22 -27.79 -2.40 3.20
N ARG A 23 -27.70 -2.46 1.87
CA ARG A 23 -28.05 -3.66 1.10
C ARG A 23 -26.81 -4.16 0.37
N PRO A 24 -26.62 -5.48 0.22
CA PRO A 24 -25.67 -5.99 -0.73
C PRO A 24 -25.98 -5.44 -2.13
N CYS A 25 -24.96 -4.98 -2.84
CA CYS A 25 -25.04 -4.57 -4.23
C CYS A 25 -23.76 -4.96 -4.96
N SER A 26 -23.84 -5.08 -6.27
CA SER A 26 -22.66 -5.26 -7.11
C SER A 26 -21.84 -3.97 -7.20
N ARG A 27 -20.53 -4.06 -7.47
CA ARG A 27 -19.69 -2.88 -7.70
C ARG A 27 -20.25 -1.99 -8.81
N LYS A 28 -20.76 -2.61 -9.88
CA LYS A 28 -21.40 -1.89 -10.99
C LYS A 28 -22.60 -1.05 -10.54
N GLU A 29 -23.47 -1.60 -9.70
CA GLU A 29 -24.56 -0.81 -9.09
C GLU A 29 -24.02 0.35 -8.23
N ALA A 30 -22.96 0.11 -7.45
CA ALA A 30 -22.37 1.14 -6.60
C ALA A 30 -21.77 2.32 -7.40
N TYR A 31 -21.09 2.05 -8.53
CA TYR A 31 -20.57 3.10 -9.43
C TYR A 31 -21.65 3.83 -10.24
N MET A 32 -22.84 3.22 -10.39
CA MET A 32 -23.97 3.85 -11.08
C MET A 32 -24.77 4.80 -10.18
N ALA A 33 -24.51 4.79 -8.87
CA ALA A 33 -25.09 5.77 -7.95
C ALA A 33 -24.61 7.20 -8.26
N ASP A 34 -25.32 8.20 -7.74
CA ASP A 34 -24.92 9.61 -7.87
C ASP A 34 -23.58 9.86 -7.17
N ILE A 35 -23.41 9.28 -5.97
CA ILE A 35 -22.20 9.38 -5.15
C ILE A 35 -21.78 7.96 -4.75
N THR A 36 -20.50 7.65 -4.97
CA THR A 36 -19.90 6.37 -4.59
C THR A 36 -18.84 6.62 -3.52
N TYR A 37 -19.00 6.03 -2.34
CA TYR A 37 -17.96 5.97 -1.31
C TYR A 37 -17.15 4.69 -1.47
N GLY A 38 -15.86 4.77 -1.18
CA GLY A 38 -14.94 3.64 -1.28
C GLY A 38 -13.55 4.03 -0.78
N THR A 39 -12.66 3.06 -0.70
CA THR A 39 -11.25 3.32 -0.38
C THR A 39 -10.47 3.55 -1.67
N ASN A 40 -9.39 4.33 -1.58
CA ASN A 40 -8.43 4.53 -2.66
C ASN A 40 -7.93 3.20 -3.28
N ASN A 41 -7.67 2.19 -2.44
CA ASN A 41 -7.28 0.86 -2.90
C ASN A 41 -8.35 0.23 -3.78
N GLU A 42 -9.62 0.21 -3.34
CA GLU A 42 -10.72 -0.41 -4.11
C GLU A 42 -10.96 0.31 -5.43
N PHE A 43 -10.96 1.64 -5.42
CA PHE A 43 -11.09 2.45 -6.64
C PHE A 43 -9.95 2.21 -7.63
N GLY A 44 -8.70 2.18 -7.15
CA GLY A 44 -7.56 1.95 -8.01
C GLY A 44 -7.47 0.51 -8.54
N PHE A 45 -7.80 -0.50 -7.73
CA PHE A 45 -7.85 -1.89 -8.19
C PHE A 45 -8.99 -2.15 -9.18
N ASP A 46 -10.17 -1.54 -8.98
CA ASP A 46 -11.24 -1.60 -9.96
C ASP A 46 -10.83 -0.99 -11.31
N TYR A 47 -10.11 0.14 -11.28
CA TYR A 47 -9.54 0.72 -12.49
C TYR A 47 -8.56 -0.24 -13.18
N LEU A 48 -7.65 -0.87 -12.43
CA LEU A 48 -6.72 -1.84 -13.02
C LEU A 48 -7.46 -3.07 -13.59
N ARG A 49 -8.46 -3.61 -12.87
CA ARG A 49 -9.29 -4.73 -13.33
C ARG A 49 -10.09 -4.40 -14.58
N ASP A 50 -10.67 -3.21 -14.66
CA ASP A 50 -11.41 -2.74 -15.83
C ASP A 50 -10.52 -2.69 -17.08
N ASN A 51 -9.24 -2.35 -16.92
CA ASN A 51 -8.27 -2.36 -18.02
C ASN A 51 -7.74 -3.76 -18.37
N LEU A 52 -8.06 -4.80 -17.58
CA LEU A 52 -7.79 -6.20 -17.89
C LEU A 52 -9.04 -6.94 -18.42
N ALA A 53 -10.19 -6.27 -18.51
CA ALA A 53 -11.45 -6.88 -18.94
C ALA A 53 -11.44 -7.27 -20.44
N TYR A 54 -12.03 -8.43 -20.76
CA TYR A 54 -12.23 -8.94 -22.13
C TYR A 54 -13.69 -8.87 -22.60
N ASN A 55 -14.59 -8.51 -21.70
CA ASN A 55 -16.01 -8.36 -22.01
C ASN A 55 -16.49 -7.00 -21.46
N PRO A 56 -17.21 -6.19 -22.24
CA PRO A 56 -17.80 -4.93 -21.78
C PRO A 56 -18.62 -5.06 -20.49
N SER A 57 -19.25 -6.22 -20.26
CA SER A 57 -20.06 -6.46 -19.06
C SER A 57 -19.23 -6.49 -17.76
N MET A 58 -17.93 -6.81 -17.85
CA MET A 58 -17.00 -6.89 -16.71
C MET A 58 -16.41 -5.55 -16.31
N VAL A 59 -16.60 -4.50 -17.11
CA VAL A 59 -16.23 -3.15 -16.74
C VAL A 59 -17.20 -2.64 -15.66
N MET A 60 -16.63 -2.20 -14.54
CA MET A 60 -17.37 -1.76 -13.36
C MET A 60 -17.48 -0.25 -13.26
N GLN A 61 -16.40 0.47 -13.57
CA GLN A 61 -16.31 1.92 -13.43
C GLN A 61 -16.88 2.67 -14.63
N ARG A 62 -17.39 3.86 -14.35
CA ARG A 62 -17.69 4.93 -15.32
C ARG A 62 -16.51 5.90 -15.43
N PRO A 63 -16.46 6.80 -16.43
CA PRO A 63 -15.40 7.79 -16.54
C PRO A 63 -15.18 8.60 -15.25
N HIS A 64 -13.94 9.00 -15.00
CA HIS A 64 -13.50 9.65 -13.77
C HIS A 64 -13.81 11.16 -13.81
N HIS A 65 -14.93 11.57 -13.24
CA HIS A 65 -15.37 12.97 -13.28
C HIS A 65 -14.85 13.78 -12.07
N TYR A 66 -15.28 13.43 -10.85
CA TYR A 66 -14.93 14.19 -9.66
C TYR A 66 -14.58 13.28 -8.47
N ALA A 67 -13.44 13.55 -7.83
CA ALA A 67 -13.04 12.92 -6.57
C ALA A 67 -12.90 13.96 -5.45
N ILE A 68 -13.45 13.62 -4.28
CA ILE A 68 -13.19 14.30 -3.00
C ILE A 68 -12.45 13.30 -2.13
N VAL A 69 -11.17 13.55 -1.91
CA VAL A 69 -10.30 12.67 -1.13
C VAL A 69 -10.35 13.10 0.33
N ASP A 70 -10.99 12.30 1.18
CA ASP A 70 -10.89 12.45 2.63
C ASP A 70 -9.50 12.01 3.13
N GLU A 71 -8.99 12.64 4.18
CA GLU A 71 -7.63 12.43 4.68
C GLU A 71 -6.57 12.52 3.56
N VAL A 72 -6.69 13.57 2.75
CA VAL A 72 -5.95 13.72 1.48
C VAL A 72 -4.43 13.61 1.63
N ASP A 73 -3.87 14.05 2.76
CA ASP A 73 -2.43 13.93 3.02
C ASP A 73 -2.00 12.49 3.28
N SER A 74 -2.84 11.66 3.88
CA SER A 74 -2.49 10.26 4.02
C SER A 74 -2.64 9.49 2.72
N ILE A 75 -3.68 9.74 1.95
CA ILE A 75 -3.91 8.99 0.71
C ILE A 75 -2.92 9.44 -0.38
N LEU A 76 -2.79 10.75 -0.61
CA LEU A 76 -2.03 11.30 -1.72
C LEU A 76 -0.54 11.53 -1.42
N ILE A 77 -0.11 11.36 -0.16
CA ILE A 77 1.31 11.52 0.24
C ILE A 77 1.83 10.26 0.94
N ASP A 78 1.20 9.80 2.03
CA ASP A 78 1.70 8.63 2.77
C ASP A 78 1.56 7.33 1.99
N GLU A 79 0.35 7.00 1.54
CA GLU A 79 0.05 5.77 0.82
C GLU A 79 0.57 5.81 -0.62
N ALA A 80 0.71 7.02 -1.17
CA ALA A 80 1.28 7.29 -2.49
C ALA A 80 2.80 6.95 -2.62
N ARG A 81 3.41 6.36 -1.59
CA ARG A 81 4.79 5.83 -1.64
C ARG A 81 4.90 4.55 -2.46
N THR A 82 3.85 3.73 -2.50
CA THR A 82 3.84 2.44 -3.18
C THR A 82 2.76 2.42 -4.27
N PRO A 83 3.08 1.97 -5.50
CA PRO A 83 2.07 1.82 -6.54
C PRO A 83 1.08 0.69 -6.23
N LEU A 84 -0.10 0.77 -6.83
CA LEU A 84 -1.04 -0.35 -6.91
C LEU A 84 -0.56 -1.30 -8.01
N ILE A 85 -0.53 -2.59 -7.70
CA ILE A 85 -0.03 -3.63 -8.60
C ILE A 85 -0.97 -4.83 -8.55
N ILE A 86 -1.44 -5.29 -9.71
CA ILE A 86 -2.01 -6.62 -9.91
C ILE A 86 -0.89 -7.51 -10.42
N ALA A 87 -0.53 -8.53 -9.65
CA ALA A 87 0.51 -9.48 -10.02
C ALA A 87 0.01 -10.91 -9.84
N GLY A 88 0.59 -11.85 -10.60
CA GLY A 88 0.19 -13.26 -10.60
C GLY A 88 1.37 -14.18 -10.90
N PRO A 89 1.26 -15.46 -10.54
CA PRO A 89 2.36 -16.41 -10.65
C PRO A 89 2.77 -16.64 -12.11
N THR A 90 4.07 -16.72 -12.35
CA THR A 90 4.65 -17.02 -13.66
C THR A 90 5.47 -18.30 -13.61
N ALA A 91 5.38 -19.11 -14.67
CA ALA A 91 6.21 -20.29 -14.89
C ALA A 91 7.64 -19.90 -15.31
N GLU A 92 8.35 -19.11 -14.50
CA GLU A 92 9.78 -18.88 -14.69
C GLU A 92 10.57 -20.14 -14.30
N SER A 93 11.66 -20.40 -15.03
CA SER A 93 12.48 -21.58 -14.79
C SER A 93 13.38 -21.38 -13.57
N GLU A 94 13.10 -22.13 -12.50
CA GLU A 94 13.94 -22.32 -11.28
C GLU A 94 15.45 -22.39 -11.56
N SER A 95 15.85 -22.82 -12.76
CA SER A 95 17.23 -22.93 -13.23
C SER A 95 18.00 -21.60 -13.32
N LEU A 96 17.36 -20.47 -13.61
CA LEU A 96 18.03 -19.17 -13.79
C LEU A 96 18.54 -18.62 -12.45
N TYR A 97 17.67 -18.58 -11.43
CA TYR A 97 18.05 -18.14 -10.09
C TYR A 97 19.16 -18.99 -9.47
N ALA A 98 19.06 -20.31 -9.62
CA ALA A 98 20.10 -21.23 -9.16
C ALA A 98 21.45 -21.00 -9.86
N LYS A 99 21.43 -20.59 -11.13
CA LYS A 99 22.65 -20.25 -11.88
C LYS A 99 23.30 -18.97 -11.34
N PHE A 100 22.53 -17.90 -11.15
CA PHE A 100 23.07 -16.62 -10.69
C PHE A 100 23.45 -16.62 -9.20
N ALA A 101 22.76 -17.40 -8.35
CA ALA A 101 23.19 -17.59 -6.96
C ALA A 101 24.61 -18.18 -6.88
N LYS A 102 24.91 -19.20 -7.70
CA LYS A 102 26.26 -19.79 -7.79
C LYS A 102 27.31 -18.82 -8.31
N ILE A 103 26.95 -17.96 -9.27
CA ILE A 103 27.85 -16.92 -9.78
C ILE A 103 28.10 -15.87 -8.68
N ALA A 104 27.06 -15.44 -7.97
CA ALA A 104 27.19 -14.50 -6.87
C ALA A 104 28.09 -15.06 -5.75
N ASP A 105 28.07 -16.36 -5.48
CA ASP A 105 28.94 -17.02 -4.50
C ASP A 105 30.44 -16.83 -4.79
N SER A 106 30.86 -16.79 -6.06
CA SER A 106 32.26 -16.57 -6.42
C SER A 106 32.70 -15.10 -6.35
N LEU A 107 31.77 -14.15 -6.18
CA LEU A 107 32.08 -12.72 -6.07
C LEU A 107 32.34 -12.31 -4.62
N THR A 108 33.37 -11.49 -4.40
CA THR A 108 33.78 -10.99 -3.08
C THR A 108 33.57 -9.48 -2.92
N PRO A 109 33.21 -8.99 -1.71
CA PRO A 109 33.13 -7.57 -1.42
C PRO A 109 34.47 -6.86 -1.68
N VAL A 110 34.42 -5.56 -1.99
CA VAL A 110 35.55 -4.66 -2.32
C VAL A 110 36.24 -4.97 -3.64
N THR A 111 36.44 -6.24 -3.98
CA THR A 111 37.07 -6.62 -5.26
C THR A 111 36.07 -6.65 -6.40
N HIS A 112 34.92 -7.29 -6.19
CA HIS A 112 33.92 -7.54 -7.25
C HIS A 112 32.67 -6.68 -7.11
N TYR A 113 32.37 -6.20 -5.89
CA TYR A 113 31.26 -5.29 -5.64
C TYR A 113 31.45 -4.48 -4.35
N GLU A 114 30.83 -3.31 -4.30
CA GLU A 114 30.72 -2.44 -3.14
C GLU A 114 29.29 -2.45 -2.59
N VAL A 115 29.15 -2.12 -1.29
CA VAL A 115 27.86 -2.13 -0.58
C VAL A 115 27.60 -0.74 -0.01
N ASP A 116 26.47 -0.14 -0.38
CA ASP A 116 25.95 1.08 0.24
C ASP A 116 24.84 0.70 1.23
N GLU A 117 25.17 0.68 2.52
CA GLU A 117 24.23 0.35 3.58
C GLU A 117 23.12 1.42 3.75
N LYS A 118 23.38 2.68 3.40
CA LYS A 118 22.42 3.79 3.56
C LYS A 118 21.32 3.71 2.52
N GLN A 119 21.66 3.35 1.29
CA GLN A 119 20.71 3.13 0.19
C GLN A 119 20.21 1.68 0.13
N LYS A 120 20.77 0.76 0.94
CA LYS A 120 20.59 -0.70 0.81
C LYS A 120 20.77 -1.17 -0.63
N ALA A 121 21.85 -0.71 -1.26
CA ALA A 121 22.20 -1.01 -2.64
C ALA A 121 23.59 -1.66 -2.74
N ILE A 122 23.82 -2.38 -3.83
CA ILE A 122 25.15 -2.90 -4.18
C ILE A 122 25.58 -2.31 -5.52
N GLN A 123 26.88 -2.21 -5.72
CA GLN A 123 27.46 -1.74 -6.98
C GLN A 123 28.53 -2.73 -7.44
N LEU A 124 28.40 -3.25 -8.66
CA LEU A 124 29.42 -4.11 -9.25
C LEU A 124 30.64 -3.28 -9.67
N THR A 125 31.84 -3.78 -9.42
CA THR A 125 33.09 -3.19 -9.93
C THR A 125 33.38 -3.71 -11.34
N GLU A 126 34.29 -3.06 -12.07
CA GLU A 126 34.77 -3.56 -13.37
C GLU A 126 35.31 -4.99 -13.28
N ALA A 127 36.09 -5.29 -12.24
CA ALA A 127 36.61 -6.64 -11.99
C ALA A 127 35.48 -7.66 -11.69
N GLY A 128 34.39 -7.23 -11.07
CA GLY A 128 33.17 -8.02 -10.90
C GLY A 128 32.50 -8.36 -12.22
N ILE A 129 32.32 -7.35 -13.07
CA ILE A 129 31.70 -7.48 -14.39
C ILE A 129 32.50 -8.44 -15.28
N ASP A 130 33.82 -8.24 -15.40
CA ASP A 130 34.72 -9.09 -16.18
C ASP A 130 34.70 -10.57 -15.73
N SER A 131 34.61 -10.79 -14.42
CA SER A 131 34.54 -12.13 -13.83
C SER A 131 33.26 -12.86 -14.22
N VAL A 132 32.14 -12.13 -14.22
CA VAL A 132 30.83 -12.66 -14.59
C VAL A 132 30.72 -12.89 -16.09
N GLU A 133 31.22 -11.98 -16.93
CA GLU A 133 31.27 -12.11 -18.39
C GLU A 133 32.01 -13.37 -18.83
N LYS A 134 33.19 -13.63 -18.24
CA LYS A 134 33.97 -14.86 -18.48
C LYS A 134 33.21 -16.11 -18.07
N THR A 135 32.50 -16.05 -16.94
CA THR A 135 31.73 -17.19 -16.40
C THR A 135 30.50 -17.49 -17.26
N LEU A 136 29.87 -16.45 -17.82
CA LEU A 136 28.70 -16.56 -18.69
C LEU A 136 29.06 -16.82 -20.16
N GLY A 137 30.31 -16.57 -20.56
CA GLY A 137 30.77 -16.72 -21.94
C GLY A 137 30.24 -15.64 -22.88
N VAL A 138 29.95 -14.45 -22.37
CA VAL A 138 29.44 -13.30 -23.15
C VAL A 138 30.50 -12.20 -23.18
N ALA A 139 30.58 -11.44 -24.28
CA ALA A 139 31.57 -10.36 -24.41
C ALA A 139 31.15 -9.10 -23.64
N ASN A 140 29.84 -8.89 -23.46
CA ASN A 140 29.31 -7.79 -22.66
C ASN A 140 27.95 -8.17 -22.06
N ILE A 141 27.83 -8.18 -20.73
CA ILE A 141 26.57 -8.56 -20.06
C ILE A 141 25.42 -7.57 -20.31
N TYR A 142 25.73 -6.30 -20.61
CA TYR A 142 24.73 -5.25 -20.84
C TYR A 142 24.16 -5.26 -22.26
N THR A 143 24.91 -5.77 -23.25
CA THR A 143 24.44 -5.81 -24.65
C THR A 143 24.10 -7.21 -25.14
N GLU A 144 24.92 -8.23 -24.86
CA GLU A 144 24.70 -9.61 -25.33
C GLU A 144 23.93 -10.46 -24.31
N GLY A 145 24.14 -10.22 -23.02
CA GLY A 145 23.43 -10.94 -21.94
C GLY A 145 21.96 -10.55 -21.79
N GLY A 146 21.59 -9.35 -22.25
CA GLY A 146 20.25 -8.78 -22.10
C GLY A 146 19.95 -8.25 -20.69
N ILE A 147 19.00 -7.31 -20.60
CA ILE A 147 18.63 -6.60 -19.35
C ILE A 147 18.26 -7.60 -18.23
N LYS A 148 17.63 -8.71 -18.59
CA LYS A 148 17.21 -9.76 -17.65
C LYS A 148 18.39 -10.45 -16.94
N THR A 149 19.49 -10.72 -17.65
CA THR A 149 20.71 -11.33 -17.09
C THR A 149 21.36 -10.41 -16.05
N VAL A 150 21.43 -9.11 -16.36
CA VAL A 150 21.97 -8.10 -15.45
C VAL A 150 21.12 -8.00 -14.19
N HIS A 151 19.79 -7.94 -14.34
CA HIS A 151 18.87 -7.91 -13.20
C HIS A 151 19.02 -9.12 -12.27
N HIS A 152 19.07 -10.35 -12.79
CA HIS A 152 19.23 -11.55 -11.95
C HIS A 152 20.60 -11.61 -11.25
N LEU A 153 21.67 -11.18 -11.92
CA LEU A 153 22.99 -11.08 -11.31
C LEU A 153 23.00 -10.09 -10.14
N GLU A 154 22.49 -8.88 -10.38
CA GLU A 154 22.42 -7.83 -9.36
C GLU A 154 21.59 -8.28 -8.17
N THR A 155 20.45 -8.89 -8.44
CA THR A 155 19.53 -9.38 -7.40
C THR A 155 20.18 -10.50 -6.59
N ALA A 156 20.93 -11.41 -7.22
CA ALA A 156 21.69 -12.45 -6.54
C ALA A 156 22.82 -11.88 -5.66
N VAL A 157 23.59 -10.91 -6.17
CA VAL A 157 24.66 -10.25 -5.38
C VAL A 157 24.07 -9.44 -4.23
N ARG A 158 22.95 -8.75 -4.46
CA ARG A 158 22.20 -8.02 -3.43
C ARG A 158 21.69 -8.95 -2.34
N ALA A 159 21.07 -10.09 -2.71
CA ALA A 159 20.63 -11.12 -1.78
C ALA A 159 21.80 -11.67 -0.94
N LYS A 160 22.97 -11.86 -1.56
CA LYS A 160 24.19 -12.30 -0.86
C LYS A 160 24.71 -11.25 0.12
N ALA A 161 24.85 -10.00 -0.32
CA ALA A 161 25.58 -8.97 0.39
C ALA A 161 24.77 -8.25 1.48
N LEU A 162 23.46 -8.06 1.27
CA LEU A 162 22.64 -7.18 2.10
C LEU A 162 21.61 -7.90 2.98
N PHE A 163 21.24 -9.13 2.63
CA PHE A 163 20.20 -9.88 3.32
C PHE A 163 20.85 -11.07 4.04
N LEU A 164 20.93 -10.98 5.36
CA LEU A 164 21.62 -11.97 6.19
C LEU A 164 20.62 -12.93 6.85
N PRO A 165 20.94 -14.24 6.91
CA PRO A 165 20.14 -15.20 7.65
C PRO A 165 20.12 -14.86 9.14
N GLU A 166 19.03 -15.21 9.83
CA GLU A 166 18.73 -14.92 11.24
C GLU A 166 18.61 -13.42 11.62
N ARG A 167 18.83 -12.53 10.66
CA ARG A 167 18.67 -11.07 10.82
C ARG A 167 17.53 -10.54 9.96
N ASP A 168 17.59 -10.80 8.66
CA ASP A 168 16.65 -10.27 7.67
C ASP A 168 15.59 -11.33 7.25
N TYR A 169 15.94 -12.61 7.34
CA TYR A 169 15.04 -13.76 7.21
C TYR A 169 15.52 -14.93 8.05
N VAL A 170 14.62 -15.89 8.24
CA VAL A 170 14.95 -17.26 8.67
C VAL A 170 14.46 -18.26 7.63
N VAL A 171 15.10 -19.42 7.56
CA VAL A 171 14.61 -20.56 6.79
C VAL A 171 13.87 -21.50 7.73
N VAL A 172 12.55 -21.56 7.61
CA VAL A 172 11.72 -22.46 8.42
C VAL A 172 11.38 -23.74 7.64
N PRO A 173 11.24 -24.90 8.29
CA PRO A 173 10.72 -26.10 7.62
C PRO A 173 9.31 -25.84 7.08
N ALA A 174 9.00 -26.28 5.85
CA ALA A 174 7.61 -26.32 5.39
C ALA A 174 6.79 -27.24 6.33
N GLN A 175 5.51 -26.90 6.58
CA GLN A 175 4.65 -27.66 7.48
C GLN A 175 4.67 -29.17 7.15
N GLY A 176 5.22 -29.98 8.05
CA GLY A 176 5.36 -31.44 7.90
C GLY A 176 6.78 -31.97 7.61
N GLY A 177 7.80 -31.11 7.47
CA GLY A 177 9.19 -31.50 7.20
C GLY A 177 10.10 -31.61 8.44
N SER A 178 11.18 -32.38 8.29
CA SER A 178 12.25 -32.59 9.30
C SER A 178 12.93 -31.26 9.71
N ALA A 179 13.37 -31.18 10.96
CA ALA A 179 14.00 -30.00 11.60
C ALA A 179 15.35 -29.55 10.98
N SER A 180 15.87 -30.27 9.98
CA SER A 180 16.99 -29.83 9.16
C SER A 180 16.44 -29.11 7.92
N GLY A 181 16.46 -27.78 7.92
CA GLY A 181 15.99 -26.91 6.83
C GLY A 181 16.77 -27.08 5.52
N GLY A 182 16.58 -28.22 4.86
CA GLY A 182 17.08 -28.51 3.52
C GLY A 182 16.15 -27.94 2.43
N LYS A 183 16.11 -28.61 1.26
CA LYS A 183 15.32 -28.21 0.08
C LYS A 183 13.82 -27.95 0.35
N ASP A 184 13.28 -28.52 1.43
CA ASP A 184 11.88 -28.37 1.86
C ASP A 184 11.65 -27.20 2.83
N GLY A 185 12.65 -26.32 3.01
CA GLY A 185 12.49 -25.08 3.78
C GLY A 185 11.62 -24.04 3.07
N LYS A 186 11.29 -22.97 3.78
CA LYS A 186 10.73 -21.72 3.23
C LYS A 186 11.43 -20.54 3.85
N VAL A 187 11.78 -19.55 3.03
CA VAL A 187 12.31 -18.27 3.49
C VAL A 187 11.17 -17.46 4.09
N VAL A 188 11.30 -17.06 5.35
CA VAL A 188 10.34 -16.20 6.04
C VAL A 188 11.04 -14.93 6.47
N ILE A 189 10.49 -13.79 6.03
CA ILE A 189 11.01 -12.47 6.35
C ILE A 189 10.95 -12.26 7.87
N VAL A 190 12.06 -11.80 8.44
CA VAL A 190 12.11 -11.33 9.83
C VAL A 190 11.92 -9.83 9.78
N ASP A 191 10.96 -9.34 10.55
CA ASP A 191 10.81 -7.91 10.76
C ASP A 191 12.04 -7.38 11.49
N SER A 192 12.78 -6.46 10.84
CA SER A 192 14.04 -5.92 11.34
C SER A 192 13.92 -5.13 12.65
N PHE A 193 12.70 -4.75 13.05
CA PHE A 193 12.44 -3.97 14.28
C PHE A 193 11.96 -4.85 15.43
N THR A 194 11.16 -5.87 15.13
CA THR A 194 10.46 -6.67 16.14
C THR A 194 11.04 -8.07 16.30
N GLY A 195 11.84 -8.55 15.33
CA GLY A 195 12.28 -9.94 15.26
C GLY A 195 11.14 -10.93 14.98
N ARG A 196 9.92 -10.44 14.73
CA ARG A 196 8.76 -11.28 14.42
C ARG A 196 8.84 -11.82 13.01
N LEU A 197 8.49 -13.09 12.86
CA LEU A 197 8.34 -13.72 11.56
C LEU A 197 7.13 -13.12 10.83
N GLN A 198 7.29 -12.78 9.56
CA GLN A 198 6.24 -12.27 8.69
C GLN A 198 5.85 -13.33 7.63
N PRO A 199 5.20 -14.45 8.04
CA PRO A 199 4.83 -15.51 7.12
C PRO A 199 3.83 -14.98 6.06
N GLY A 200 4.07 -15.34 4.80
CA GLY A 200 3.27 -14.91 3.66
C GLY A 200 3.68 -13.56 3.05
N ARG A 201 4.67 -12.86 3.62
CA ARG A 201 5.31 -11.70 2.96
C ARG A 201 6.52 -12.15 2.15
N ARG A 202 6.69 -11.55 0.96
CA ARG A 202 7.80 -11.81 0.05
C ARG A 202 8.43 -10.49 -0.39
N TRP A 203 9.72 -10.52 -0.73
CA TRP A 203 10.40 -9.39 -1.34
C TRP A 203 10.09 -9.34 -2.84
N SER A 204 9.97 -8.13 -3.39
CA SER A 204 9.67 -7.88 -4.80
C SER A 204 10.92 -7.96 -5.70
N GLU A 205 10.72 -7.77 -7.02
CA GLU A 205 11.81 -7.66 -8.01
C GLU A 205 12.74 -8.88 -8.02
N GLY A 206 12.17 -10.08 -7.88
CA GLY A 206 12.93 -11.32 -7.89
C GLY A 206 13.86 -11.57 -6.70
N LEU A 207 13.89 -10.65 -5.72
CA LEU A 207 14.82 -10.72 -4.59
C LEU A 207 14.52 -11.88 -3.65
N HIS A 208 13.24 -12.20 -3.45
CA HIS A 208 12.88 -13.31 -2.58
C HIS A 208 13.31 -14.66 -3.20
N GLN A 209 13.14 -14.81 -4.51
CA GLN A 209 13.59 -15.96 -5.27
C GLN A 209 15.11 -16.08 -5.28
N ALA A 210 15.82 -14.96 -5.39
CA ALA A 210 17.27 -14.94 -5.26
C ALA A 210 17.75 -15.39 -3.88
N ILE A 211 17.04 -15.03 -2.81
CA ILE A 211 17.33 -15.50 -1.44
C ILE A 211 16.97 -16.98 -1.28
N GLU A 212 15.83 -17.45 -1.81
CA GLU A 212 15.49 -18.88 -1.84
C GLU A 212 16.58 -19.69 -2.55
N ALA A 213 17.07 -19.22 -3.70
CA ALA A 213 18.15 -19.85 -4.45
C ALA A 213 19.50 -19.79 -3.73
N LYS A 214 19.82 -18.67 -3.06
CA LYS A 214 21.01 -18.52 -2.22
C LYS A 214 21.04 -19.55 -1.09
N GLU A 215 19.90 -19.78 -0.44
CA GLU A 215 19.77 -20.74 0.66
C GLU A 215 19.55 -22.20 0.18
N GLY A 216 19.49 -22.43 -1.14
CA GLY A 216 19.26 -23.76 -1.71
C GLY A 216 17.86 -24.32 -1.44
N VAL A 217 16.90 -23.45 -1.13
CA VAL A 217 15.49 -23.76 -0.91
C VAL A 217 14.76 -23.80 -2.26
N LYS A 218 13.65 -24.56 -2.35
CA LYS A 218 12.80 -24.56 -3.55
C LYS A 218 12.37 -23.13 -3.90
N VAL A 219 12.75 -22.67 -5.09
CA VAL A 219 12.39 -21.34 -5.58
C VAL A 219 10.91 -21.36 -5.97
N GLU A 220 10.08 -20.59 -5.28
CA GLU A 220 8.68 -20.48 -5.68
C GLU A 220 8.57 -19.50 -6.87
N GLN A 221 7.58 -19.74 -7.74
CA GLN A 221 7.34 -18.95 -8.94
C GLN A 221 7.35 -17.43 -8.69
N GLU A 222 7.97 -16.69 -9.60
CA GLU A 222 7.91 -15.23 -9.61
C GLU A 222 6.47 -14.74 -9.81
N SER A 223 6.19 -13.57 -9.26
CA SER A 223 4.94 -12.86 -9.50
C SER A 223 5.21 -11.80 -10.56
N ARG A 224 4.55 -11.91 -11.71
CA ARG A 224 4.67 -10.97 -12.83
C ARG A 224 3.59 -9.91 -12.73
N THR A 225 3.95 -8.66 -12.98
CA THR A 225 3.04 -7.52 -12.94
C THR A 225 2.13 -7.52 -14.18
N TYR A 226 0.82 -7.69 -14.00
CA TYR A 226 -0.17 -7.60 -15.07
C TYR A 226 -0.62 -6.16 -15.32
N ALA A 227 -0.77 -5.40 -14.25
CA ALA A 227 -1.17 -4.00 -14.32
C ALA A 227 -0.63 -3.26 -13.10
N SER A 228 -0.18 -2.03 -13.30
CA SER A 228 0.26 -1.16 -12.21
C SER A 228 -0.14 0.28 -12.47
N ILE A 229 -0.37 1.04 -11.39
CA ILE A 229 -0.56 2.49 -11.41
C ILE A 229 -0.18 3.09 -10.06
N THR A 230 0.43 4.27 -10.04
CA THR A 230 0.63 5.03 -8.80
C THR A 230 -0.66 5.75 -8.38
N PHE A 231 -0.85 6.00 -7.09
CA PHE A 231 -2.00 6.80 -6.63
C PHE A 231 -2.00 8.20 -7.27
N GLN A 232 -0.83 8.79 -7.42
CA GLN A 232 -0.60 10.06 -8.10
C GLN A 232 -1.27 10.03 -9.50
N ASN A 233 -0.87 9.08 -10.34
CA ASN A 233 -1.39 9.00 -11.70
C ASN A 233 -2.84 8.53 -11.77
N TYR A 234 -3.31 7.73 -10.81
CA TYR A 234 -4.72 7.35 -10.71
C TYR A 234 -5.61 8.56 -10.44
N PHE A 235 -5.31 9.36 -9.40
CA PHE A 235 -6.13 10.53 -9.06
C PHE A 235 -6.03 11.66 -10.09
N ARG A 236 -4.94 11.74 -10.87
CA ARG A 236 -4.82 12.62 -12.04
C ARG A 236 -5.75 12.27 -13.20
N LEU A 237 -6.43 11.11 -13.17
CA LEU A 237 -7.44 10.76 -14.17
C LEU A 237 -8.75 11.53 -14.00
N TYR A 238 -9.02 12.04 -12.80
CA TYR A 238 -10.26 12.75 -12.52
C TYR A 238 -10.24 14.15 -13.13
N GLU A 239 -11.32 14.54 -13.82
CA GLU A 239 -11.46 15.89 -14.39
C GLU A 239 -11.38 16.97 -13.32
N LYS A 240 -11.92 16.69 -12.13
CA LYS A 240 -11.80 17.52 -10.94
C LYS A 240 -11.30 16.68 -9.77
N LEU A 241 -10.35 17.23 -9.03
CA LEU A 241 -9.83 16.64 -7.80
C LEU A 241 -9.95 17.67 -6.67
N SER A 242 -10.30 17.21 -5.49
CA SER A 242 -10.29 17.99 -4.26
C SER A 242 -10.04 17.07 -3.08
N GLY A 243 -9.70 17.64 -1.92
CA GLY A 243 -9.53 16.84 -0.72
C GLY A 243 -9.64 17.67 0.54
N MET A 244 -9.72 16.97 1.67
CA MET A 244 -9.84 17.57 3.00
C MET A 244 -8.95 16.83 3.99
N THR A 245 -8.35 17.59 4.90
CA THR A 245 -7.55 17.08 6.03
C THR A 245 -7.23 18.24 6.97
N GLY A 246 -6.91 17.93 8.23
CA GLY A 246 -6.45 18.92 9.21
C GLY A 246 -5.01 19.40 9.01
N THR A 247 -4.22 18.73 8.17
CA THR A 247 -2.75 18.89 8.14
C THR A 247 -2.14 19.13 6.75
N ALA A 248 -2.92 19.65 5.79
CA ALA A 248 -2.45 19.83 4.40
C ALA A 248 -1.40 20.95 4.20
N VAL A 249 -1.38 21.98 5.05
CA VAL A 249 -0.57 23.19 4.85
C VAL A 249 0.92 22.89 4.72
N THR A 250 1.43 21.93 5.49
CA THR A 250 2.86 21.54 5.45
C THR A 250 3.26 20.92 4.12
N SER A 251 2.31 20.37 3.37
CA SER A 251 2.55 19.65 2.12
C SER A 251 1.93 20.38 0.91
N ALA A 252 1.61 21.66 1.05
CA ALA A 252 0.97 22.46 0.01
C ALA A 252 1.77 22.51 -1.30
N GLU A 253 3.10 22.56 -1.21
CA GLU A 253 3.97 22.54 -2.39
C GLU A 253 3.88 21.22 -3.16
N GLU A 254 3.81 20.09 -2.46
CA GLU A 254 3.66 18.76 -3.08
C GLU A 254 2.28 18.64 -3.74
N PHE A 255 1.22 19.10 -3.06
CA PHE A 255 -0.14 19.12 -3.63
C PHE A 255 -0.23 19.96 -4.90
N ALA A 256 0.37 21.16 -4.91
CA ALA A 256 0.38 22.03 -6.08
C ALA A 256 1.18 21.43 -7.24
N LYS A 257 2.39 20.90 -6.96
CA LYS A 257 3.28 20.36 -8.01
C LYS A 257 2.79 19.06 -8.62
N VAL A 258 2.25 18.15 -7.81
CA VAL A 258 1.88 16.80 -8.26
C VAL A 258 0.44 16.74 -8.76
N TYR A 259 -0.48 17.42 -8.07
CA TYR A 259 -1.92 17.30 -8.30
C TYR A 259 -2.58 18.59 -8.80
N GLY A 260 -1.87 19.71 -8.85
CA GLY A 260 -2.45 21.02 -9.18
C GLY A 260 -3.47 21.50 -8.13
N LEU A 261 -3.30 21.07 -6.87
CA LEU A 261 -4.21 21.41 -5.78
C LEU A 261 -3.65 22.53 -4.91
N ASP A 262 -4.43 23.60 -4.78
CA ASP A 262 -4.17 24.66 -3.81
C ASP A 262 -4.67 24.26 -2.41
N VAL A 263 -3.90 24.63 -1.38
CA VAL A 263 -4.28 24.38 0.01
C VAL A 263 -4.82 25.65 0.65
N VAL A 264 -6.07 25.58 1.11
CA VAL A 264 -6.74 26.67 1.83
C VAL A 264 -6.95 26.26 3.28
N ALA A 265 -6.36 27.03 4.21
CA ALA A 265 -6.57 26.85 5.64
C ALA A 265 -7.91 27.45 6.07
N ILE A 266 -8.91 26.60 6.30
CA ILE A 266 -10.22 27.04 6.78
C ILE A 266 -10.13 27.43 8.27
N PRO A 267 -10.62 28.62 8.67
CA PRO A 267 -10.66 29.02 10.07
C PRO A 267 -11.43 28.01 10.92
N THR A 268 -10.96 27.77 12.14
CA THR A 268 -11.67 26.89 13.07
C THR A 268 -12.98 27.52 13.54
N ASN A 269 -14.01 26.71 13.77
CA ASN A 269 -15.30 27.18 14.29
C ASN A 269 -15.15 27.92 15.64
N LYS A 270 -14.24 27.42 16.49
CA LYS A 270 -13.86 28.04 17.76
C LYS A 270 -12.33 28.09 17.87
N PRO A 271 -11.74 29.13 18.48
CA PRO A 271 -10.30 29.17 18.74
C PRO A 271 -9.86 27.99 19.59
N SER A 272 -8.69 27.41 19.28
CA SER A 272 -8.12 26.32 20.08
C SER A 272 -7.68 26.84 21.46
N ALA A 273 -8.10 26.15 22.52
CA ALA A 273 -7.61 26.36 23.89
C ALA A 273 -6.56 25.31 24.31
N ARG A 274 -6.08 24.50 23.36
CA ARG A 274 -5.10 23.43 23.59
C ARG A 274 -3.73 24.02 23.93
N LYS A 275 -3.06 23.42 24.92
CA LYS A 275 -1.68 23.73 25.30
C LYS A 275 -0.75 22.65 24.79
N ASP A 276 0.13 23.02 23.86
CA ASP A 276 1.14 22.12 23.33
C ASP A 276 2.44 22.29 24.14
N GLY A 277 2.80 21.28 24.93
CA GLY A 277 4.02 21.23 25.73
C GLY A 277 5.26 20.92 24.88
N ASN A 278 6.43 21.31 25.40
CA ASN A 278 7.70 20.97 24.78
C ASN A 278 8.00 19.47 24.90
N ASP A 279 8.79 18.95 23.97
CA ASP A 279 9.26 17.57 24.00
C ASP A 279 10.10 17.30 25.26
N GLN A 280 9.80 16.20 25.95
CA GLN A 280 10.66 15.65 27.00
C GLN A 280 11.57 14.59 26.38
N VAL A 281 12.87 14.83 26.42
CA VAL A 281 13.85 13.96 25.76
C VAL A 281 14.56 13.10 26.79
N PHE A 282 14.62 11.79 26.59
CA PHE A 282 15.23 10.82 27.49
C PHE A 282 16.46 10.19 26.86
N GLN A 283 17.37 9.70 27.68
CA GLN A 283 18.59 9.04 27.19
C GLN A 283 18.28 7.69 26.54
N THR A 284 17.44 6.89 27.20
CA THR A 284 17.14 5.52 26.80
C THR A 284 15.64 5.33 26.58
N GLU A 285 15.28 4.38 25.72
CA GLU A 285 13.88 4.03 25.48
C GLU A 285 13.22 3.48 26.77
N ASN A 286 13.96 2.72 27.57
CA ASN A 286 13.45 2.21 28.85
C ASN A 286 13.19 3.34 29.85
N GLY A 287 14.08 4.33 29.92
CA GLY A 287 13.90 5.52 30.74
C GLY A 287 12.66 6.32 30.33
N LYS A 288 12.50 6.54 29.01
CA LYS A 288 11.30 7.12 28.41
C LYS A 288 10.02 6.40 28.84
N PHE A 289 9.93 5.08 28.69
CA PHE A 289 8.70 4.34 29.04
C PHE A 289 8.38 4.36 30.53
N LYS A 290 9.40 4.34 31.41
CA LYS A 290 9.19 4.54 32.85
C LYS A 290 8.61 5.93 33.16
N ALA A 291 9.16 6.97 32.51
CA ALA A 291 8.67 8.34 32.68
C ALA A 291 7.23 8.50 32.15
N VAL A 292 6.91 7.90 30.99
CA VAL A 292 5.55 7.87 30.44
C VAL A 292 4.59 7.19 31.42
N ALA A 293 4.92 6.00 31.93
CA ALA A 293 4.04 5.28 32.86
C ALA A 293 3.79 6.09 34.15
N ARG A 294 4.82 6.74 34.70
CA ARG A 294 4.71 7.64 35.86
C ARG A 294 3.80 8.84 35.57
N ALA A 295 3.98 9.50 34.44
CA ALA A 295 3.17 10.66 34.06
C ALA A 295 1.70 10.29 33.84
N VAL A 296 1.45 9.19 33.12
CA VAL A 296 0.10 8.69 32.85
C VAL A 296 -0.61 8.28 34.14
N LYS A 297 0.10 7.66 35.09
CA LYS A 297 -0.43 7.32 36.40
C LYS A 297 -0.92 8.56 37.15
N GLN A 298 -0.11 9.62 37.20
CA GLN A 298 -0.50 10.88 37.86
C GLN A 298 -1.73 11.52 37.19
N LEU A 299 -1.80 11.49 35.85
CA LEU A 299 -2.96 11.98 35.09
C LEU A 299 -4.22 11.15 35.36
N GLN A 300 -4.10 9.83 35.40
CA GLN A 300 -5.21 8.93 35.72
C GLN A 300 -5.70 9.10 37.16
N GLU A 301 -4.79 9.28 38.14
CA GLU A 301 -5.12 9.56 39.54
C GLU A 301 -5.84 10.91 39.70
N LYS A 302 -5.46 11.92 38.91
CA LYS A 302 -6.20 13.19 38.77
C LYS A 302 -7.57 13.01 38.08
N GLY A 303 -7.74 11.94 37.31
CA GLY A 303 -8.93 11.64 36.51
C GLY A 303 -8.92 12.24 35.10
N GLN A 304 -7.80 12.81 34.65
CA GLN A 304 -7.70 13.38 33.30
C GLN A 304 -7.55 12.25 32.26
N PRO A 305 -8.36 12.22 31.19
CA PRO A 305 -8.23 11.22 30.14
C PRO A 305 -6.94 11.39 29.34
N VAL A 306 -6.34 10.26 28.97
CA VAL A 306 -5.06 10.22 28.24
C VAL A 306 -5.17 9.36 26.99
N LEU A 307 -4.83 9.93 25.84
CA LEU A 307 -4.58 9.21 24.59
C LEU A 307 -3.06 9.14 24.36
N ILE A 308 -2.52 7.94 24.25
CA ILE A 308 -1.10 7.70 24.01
C ILE A 308 -0.93 7.18 22.58
N GLY A 309 -0.19 7.91 21.75
CA GLY A 309 0.14 7.53 20.38
C GLY A 309 1.52 6.90 20.29
N THR A 310 1.59 5.69 19.73
CA THR A 310 2.86 5.01 19.40
C THR A 310 2.99 4.75 17.90
N VAL A 311 4.23 4.46 17.47
CA VAL A 311 4.56 4.21 16.06
C VAL A 311 4.35 2.76 15.63
N SER A 312 4.30 1.80 16.56
CA SER A 312 4.25 0.36 16.22
C SER A 312 3.47 -0.46 17.26
N ILE A 313 2.94 -1.60 16.81
CA ILE A 313 2.22 -2.56 17.68
C ILE A 313 3.13 -3.06 18.81
N ASP A 314 4.40 -3.31 18.51
CA ASP A 314 5.34 -3.83 19.49
C ASP A 314 5.65 -2.81 20.60
N LYS A 315 5.72 -1.52 20.25
CA LYS A 315 5.86 -0.45 21.24
C LYS A 315 4.58 -0.24 22.05
N ASN A 316 3.41 -0.45 21.44
CA ASN A 316 2.13 -0.50 22.17
C ASN A 316 2.14 -1.59 23.26
N GLU A 317 2.49 -2.82 22.89
CA GLU A 317 2.53 -3.96 23.83
C GLU A 317 3.59 -3.73 24.92
N LYS A 318 4.80 -3.29 24.53
CA LYS A 318 5.87 -2.97 25.49
C LYS A 318 5.41 -1.89 26.47
N LEU A 319 4.82 -0.79 26.00
CA LEU A 319 4.32 0.26 26.88
C LEU A 319 3.19 -0.23 27.79
N SER A 320 2.30 -1.09 27.29
CA SER A 320 1.23 -1.73 28.07
C SER A 320 1.77 -2.49 29.29
N GLU A 321 2.90 -3.18 29.14
CA GLU A 321 3.58 -3.85 30.26
C GLU A 321 4.06 -2.85 31.33
N TYR A 322 4.66 -1.73 30.91
CA TYR A 322 5.10 -0.67 31.83
C TYR A 322 3.91 -0.03 32.57
N LEU A 323 2.83 0.26 31.86
CA LEU A 323 1.60 0.81 32.44
C LEU A 323 0.95 -0.17 33.44
N THR A 324 0.89 -1.46 33.08
CA THR A 324 0.34 -2.51 33.94
C THR A 324 1.15 -2.65 35.22
N ARG A 325 2.49 -2.65 35.12
CA ARG A 325 3.38 -2.75 36.28
C ARG A 325 3.20 -1.60 37.26
N ASP A 326 2.93 -0.40 36.76
CA ASP A 326 2.73 0.80 37.58
C ASP A 326 1.28 0.95 38.11
N GLY A 327 0.40 0.02 37.74
CA GLY A 327 -0.99 -0.05 38.19
C GLY A 327 -1.98 0.79 37.38
N VAL A 328 -1.60 1.22 36.17
CA VAL A 328 -2.43 2.05 35.29
C VAL A 328 -3.40 1.18 34.51
N LYS A 329 -4.70 1.42 34.67
CA LYS A 329 -5.74 0.75 33.87
C LYS A 329 -5.83 1.40 32.50
N HIS A 330 -5.69 0.63 31.43
CA HIS A 330 -5.65 1.19 30.07
C HIS A 330 -6.21 0.21 29.04
N ASN A 331 -6.56 0.74 27.86
CA ASN A 331 -6.95 -0.02 26.67
C ASN A 331 -5.84 0.07 25.62
N VAL A 332 -5.62 -1.00 24.85
CA VAL A 332 -4.62 -1.04 23.76
C VAL A 332 -5.32 -1.28 22.43
N LEU A 333 -4.98 -0.50 21.42
CA LEU A 333 -5.57 -0.53 20.08
C LEU A 333 -4.49 -0.71 19.03
N ASN A 334 -4.61 -1.80 18.28
CA ASN A 334 -3.56 -2.29 17.37
C ASN A 334 -4.00 -2.29 15.90
N ALA A 335 -5.09 -1.60 15.52
CA ALA A 335 -5.63 -1.53 14.16
C ALA A 335 -6.04 -2.91 13.58
N LYS A 336 -6.56 -3.81 14.42
CA LYS A 336 -7.04 -5.15 14.02
C LYS A 336 -8.54 -5.22 13.79
N ASN A 337 -9.33 -4.48 14.56
CA ASN A 337 -10.80 -4.48 14.43
C ASN A 337 -11.33 -3.04 14.48
N HIS A 338 -11.53 -2.45 13.30
CA HIS A 338 -11.89 -1.04 13.17
C HIS A 338 -13.17 -0.65 13.92
N GLU A 339 -14.19 -1.52 13.95
CA GLU A 339 -15.47 -1.21 14.60
C GLU A 339 -15.34 -1.19 16.13
N LYS A 340 -14.75 -2.24 16.72
CA LYS A 340 -14.52 -2.29 18.18
C LYS A 340 -13.54 -1.22 18.64
N GLU A 341 -12.51 -0.94 17.86
CA GLU A 341 -11.53 0.10 18.18
C GLU A 341 -12.16 1.50 18.08
N GLY A 342 -13.10 1.71 17.16
CA GLY A 342 -13.87 2.95 17.05
C GLY A 342 -14.70 3.20 18.31
N GLU A 343 -15.37 2.17 18.83
CA GLU A 343 -16.10 2.28 20.11
C GLU A 343 -15.18 2.67 21.27
N ILE A 344 -14.01 2.03 21.39
CA ILE A 344 -13.05 2.33 22.47
C ILE A 344 -12.51 3.77 22.34
N ILE A 345 -12.22 4.22 21.12
CA ILE A 345 -11.71 5.58 20.87
C ILE A 345 -12.79 6.63 21.15
N ALA A 346 -14.03 6.40 20.72
CA ALA A 346 -15.15 7.30 21.02
C ALA A 346 -15.36 7.47 22.53
N ASP A 347 -14.96 6.47 23.31
CA ASP A 347 -15.06 6.45 24.77
C ASP A 347 -13.78 6.94 25.49
N ALA A 348 -12.69 7.19 24.76
CA ALA A 348 -11.40 7.56 25.33
C ALA A 348 -11.42 8.88 26.12
N GLY A 349 -12.41 9.74 25.88
CA GLY A 349 -12.60 11.00 26.60
C GLY A 349 -13.25 10.87 27.99
N LYS A 350 -13.53 9.66 28.48
CA LYS A 350 -14.06 9.43 29.83
C LYS A 350 -13.04 9.74 30.92
N LYS A 351 -13.51 10.24 32.07
CA LYS A 351 -12.69 10.51 33.25
C LYS A 351 -11.80 9.30 33.60
N GLY A 352 -10.49 9.54 33.69
CA GLY A 352 -9.48 8.54 34.04
C GLY A 352 -9.23 7.47 32.97
N SER A 353 -9.83 7.59 31.79
CA SER A 353 -9.58 6.66 30.68
C SER A 353 -8.16 6.84 30.15
N VAL A 354 -7.47 5.73 29.93
CA VAL A 354 -6.16 5.69 29.27
C VAL A 354 -6.28 4.79 28.05
N THR A 355 -5.94 5.31 26.88
CA THR A 355 -6.01 4.59 25.62
C THR A 355 -4.68 4.67 24.90
N VAL A 356 -4.07 3.52 24.64
CA VAL A 356 -2.83 3.38 23.87
C VAL A 356 -3.21 2.97 22.45
N ALA A 357 -2.84 3.78 21.48
CA ALA A 357 -3.20 3.59 20.07
C ALA A 357 -1.97 3.67 19.18
N THR A 358 -1.88 2.77 18.21
CA THR A 358 -0.99 3.01 17.07
C THR A 358 -1.55 4.14 16.20
N ASN A 359 -0.71 4.81 15.42
CA ASN A 359 -1.12 5.93 14.55
C ASN A 359 -2.38 5.72 13.69
N MET A 360 -2.65 4.47 13.29
CA MET A 360 -3.80 4.14 12.44
C MET A 360 -5.06 3.79 13.23
N ALA A 361 -4.94 3.45 14.52
CA ALA A 361 -6.07 3.02 15.33
C ALA A 361 -6.95 4.22 15.72
N GLY A 362 -8.27 4.11 15.52
CA GLY A 362 -9.21 5.19 15.87
C GLY A 362 -9.23 6.37 14.90
N ARG A 363 -8.66 6.22 13.70
CA ARG A 363 -8.70 7.28 12.69
C ARG A 363 -10.14 7.58 12.25
N GLY A 364 -10.44 8.85 11.97
CA GLY A 364 -11.80 9.30 11.67
C GLY A 364 -12.78 9.39 12.86
N VAL A 365 -12.48 8.76 14.00
CA VAL A 365 -13.37 8.78 15.18
C VAL A 365 -13.11 9.98 16.07
N ASP A 366 -14.18 10.69 16.44
CA ASP A 366 -14.14 11.84 17.34
C ASP A 366 -14.11 11.40 18.82
N ILE A 367 -13.24 12.04 19.61
CA ILE A 367 -13.08 11.77 21.04
C ILE A 367 -13.77 12.90 21.81
N LYS A 368 -15.01 12.66 22.22
CA LYS A 368 -15.79 13.64 22.99
C LYS A 368 -15.41 13.58 24.48
N LEU A 369 -15.22 14.74 25.11
CA LEU A 369 -14.98 14.80 26.55
C LEU A 369 -16.19 14.24 27.31
N GLY A 370 -15.94 13.35 28.27
CA GLY A 370 -16.97 12.61 29.00
C GLY A 370 -17.37 11.27 28.37
N GLY A 371 -16.86 10.93 27.17
CA GLY A 371 -17.14 9.68 26.44
C GLY A 371 -18.26 9.80 25.39
N MET A 372 -18.55 8.68 24.71
CA MET A 372 -19.49 8.67 23.58
C MET A 372 -20.92 9.12 23.93
N ASN A 373 -21.37 8.81 25.16
CA ASN A 373 -22.69 9.15 25.70
C ASN A 373 -22.58 10.18 26.83
N ALA A 374 -21.64 11.13 26.73
CA ALA A 374 -21.45 12.16 27.73
C ALA A 374 -22.72 13.01 27.89
N ASP A 375 -23.22 13.09 29.11
CA ASP A 375 -24.13 14.15 29.52
C ASP A 375 -23.31 15.43 29.81
N LYS A 376 -24.03 16.55 30.03
CA LYS A 376 -23.41 17.85 30.27
C LYS A 376 -22.49 17.83 31.50
N ASP A 377 -22.83 17.06 32.52
CA ASP A 377 -22.10 17.02 33.78
C ASP A 377 -20.76 16.29 33.61
N LYS A 378 -20.73 15.14 32.93
CA LYS A 378 -19.49 14.41 32.60
C LYS A 378 -18.57 15.21 31.68
N TYR A 379 -19.16 15.91 30.71
CA TYR A 379 -18.41 16.77 29.81
C TYR A 379 -17.73 17.91 30.58
N GLU A 380 -18.47 18.64 31.42
CA GLU A 380 -17.91 19.75 32.22
C GLU A 380 -16.91 19.25 33.29
N GLU A 381 -17.11 18.05 33.85
CA GLU A 381 -16.15 17.43 34.76
C GLU A 381 -14.80 17.20 34.09
N VAL A 382 -14.77 16.53 32.94
CA VAL A 382 -13.52 16.26 32.20
C VAL A 382 -12.88 17.56 31.71
N LYS A 383 -13.68 18.53 31.29
CA LYS A 383 -13.23 19.85 30.88
C LYS A 383 -12.52 20.60 32.01
N ALA A 384 -13.06 20.54 33.24
CA ALA A 384 -12.45 21.15 34.42
C ALA A 384 -11.12 20.48 34.82
N LEU A 385 -10.93 19.20 34.47
CA LEU A 385 -9.67 18.47 34.69
C LEU A 385 -8.55 18.84 33.71
N GLY A 386 -8.84 19.67 32.69
CA GLY A 386 -7.90 20.08 31.65
C GLY A 386 -8.18 19.49 30.28
N GLY A 387 -9.28 18.73 30.13
CA GLY A 387 -9.65 18.06 28.89
C GLY A 387 -8.74 16.87 28.55
N LEU A 388 -8.75 16.46 27.28
CA LEU A 388 -7.97 15.31 26.82
C LEU A 388 -6.47 15.62 26.79
N PHE A 389 -5.67 14.80 27.47
CA PHE A 389 -4.22 14.81 27.35
C PHE A 389 -3.78 13.88 26.23
N VAL A 390 -3.01 14.37 25.27
CA VAL A 390 -2.44 13.55 24.19
C VAL A 390 -0.94 13.42 24.38
N LEU A 391 -0.46 12.19 24.50
CA LEU A 391 0.95 11.87 24.69
C LEU A 391 1.49 11.17 23.45
N GLY A 392 2.47 11.76 22.77
CA GLY A 392 3.24 11.06 21.74
C GLY A 392 4.44 10.36 22.36
N THR A 393 4.66 9.08 22.08
CA THR A 393 5.80 8.34 22.64
C THR A 393 7.07 8.45 21.81
N GLU A 394 6.96 9.01 20.59
CA GLU A 394 8.04 9.25 19.63
C GLU A 394 7.62 10.34 18.65
N ARG A 395 8.59 10.90 17.93
CA ARG A 395 8.34 11.74 16.77
C ARG A 395 8.20 10.90 15.52
N HIS A 396 7.21 11.23 14.69
CA HIS A 396 6.99 10.57 13.42
C HIS A 396 7.95 11.06 12.34
N GLU A 397 8.02 10.32 11.24
CA GLU A 397 8.79 10.71 10.06
C GLU A 397 8.33 12.06 9.48
N ALA A 398 7.07 12.44 9.68
CA ALA A 398 6.52 13.69 9.16
C ALA A 398 5.81 14.48 10.26
N ARG A 399 6.07 15.80 10.30
CA ARG A 399 5.50 16.69 11.34
C ARG A 399 3.97 16.73 11.30
N ARG A 400 3.38 16.54 10.12
CA ARG A 400 1.92 16.45 9.97
C ARG A 400 1.31 15.28 10.75
N ILE A 401 1.98 14.13 10.83
CA ILE A 401 1.47 12.96 11.57
C ILE A 401 1.47 13.27 13.08
N ASP A 402 2.53 13.92 13.59
CA ASP A 402 2.53 14.42 14.98
C ASP A 402 1.38 15.41 15.23
N ASN A 403 1.11 16.32 14.29
CA ASN A 403 0.04 17.29 14.41
C ASN A 403 -1.35 16.65 14.34
N GLN A 404 -1.53 15.58 13.57
CA GLN A 404 -2.77 14.80 13.58
C GLN A 404 -3.03 14.19 14.96
N LEU A 405 -1.99 13.64 15.60
CA LEU A 405 -2.08 13.12 16.96
C LEU A 405 -2.46 14.25 17.92
N ARG A 406 -1.76 15.40 17.90
CA ARG A 406 -2.10 16.57 18.72
C ARG A 406 -3.53 17.06 18.49
N GLY A 407 -4.01 17.02 17.24
CA GLY A 407 -5.35 17.39 16.81
C GLY A 407 -6.48 16.51 17.36
N ARG A 408 -6.15 15.39 18.02
CA ARG A 408 -7.13 14.61 18.79
C ARG A 408 -7.60 15.33 20.04
N SER A 409 -6.82 16.28 20.56
CA SER A 409 -7.17 17.12 21.71
C SER A 409 -7.54 18.55 21.30
N GLY A 410 -8.30 19.23 22.16
CA GLY A 410 -8.70 20.64 21.98
C GLY A 410 -9.73 20.89 20.88
N ARG A 411 -10.60 19.91 20.61
CA ARG A 411 -11.65 20.02 19.58
C ARG A 411 -12.71 21.04 19.98
N GLN A 412 -13.24 21.78 19.00
CA GLN A 412 -14.29 22.79 19.21
C GLN A 412 -14.00 23.80 20.35
N GLY A 413 -12.72 24.16 20.52
CA GLY A 413 -12.27 25.11 21.55
C GLY A 413 -12.23 24.53 22.97
N ASP A 414 -12.33 23.21 23.11
CA ASP A 414 -12.13 22.54 24.39
C ASP A 414 -10.71 22.76 24.91
N PRO A 415 -10.52 22.80 26.24
CA PRO A 415 -9.19 22.70 26.82
C PRO A 415 -8.59 21.34 26.49
N GLY A 416 -7.26 21.30 26.45
CA GLY A 416 -6.54 20.09 26.14
C GLY A 416 -5.04 20.32 26.29
N GLU A 417 -4.30 19.25 26.46
CA GLU A 417 -2.85 19.29 26.60
C GLU A 417 -2.22 18.26 25.69
N THR A 418 -1.08 18.59 25.09
CA THR A 418 -0.30 17.63 24.31
C THR A 418 1.16 17.67 24.71
N GLN A 419 1.83 16.52 24.69
CA GLN A 419 3.26 16.43 24.98
C GLN A 419 3.88 15.22 24.30
N PHE A 420 5.11 15.36 23.83
CA PHE A 420 5.88 14.26 23.26
C PHE A 420 6.99 13.84 24.22
N PHE A 421 7.14 12.54 24.43
CA PHE A 421 8.21 11.91 25.17
C PHE A 421 9.07 11.21 24.13
N VAL A 422 10.33 11.61 23.98
CA VAL A 422 11.22 11.14 22.89
C VAL A 422 12.50 10.59 23.51
N SER A 423 13.09 9.58 22.91
CA SER A 423 14.39 9.04 23.32
C SER A 423 15.47 9.36 22.28
N LEU A 424 16.71 9.51 22.73
CA LEU A 424 17.88 9.54 21.83
C LEU A 424 18.08 8.20 21.09
N GLU A 425 17.48 7.11 21.58
CA GLU A 425 17.47 5.78 20.96
C GLU A 425 16.33 5.56 19.97
N ASP A 426 15.36 6.49 19.86
CA ASP A 426 14.25 6.35 18.92
C ASP A 426 14.75 6.33 17.47
N ASP A 427 14.01 5.66 16.57
CA ASP A 427 14.46 5.40 15.20
C ASP A 427 14.81 6.68 14.42
N LEU A 428 14.02 7.74 14.61
CA LEU A 428 14.31 9.05 14.00
C LEU A 428 15.69 9.56 14.39
N MET A 429 16.05 9.47 15.67
CA MET A 429 17.33 9.95 16.20
C MET A 429 18.49 9.01 15.88
N ARG A 430 18.26 7.70 15.90
CA ARG A 430 19.27 6.70 15.55
C ARG A 430 19.70 6.81 14.09
N VAL A 431 18.73 6.99 13.18
CA VAL A 431 18.98 7.01 11.73
C VAL A 431 19.38 8.41 11.25
N PHE A 432 18.68 9.46 11.68
CA PHE A 432 18.84 10.82 11.12
C PHE A 432 19.40 11.85 12.12
N GLY A 433 19.64 11.45 13.37
CA GLY A 433 20.27 12.29 14.37
C GLY A 433 21.74 12.60 14.03
N SER A 434 22.17 13.83 14.36
CA SER A 434 23.54 14.27 14.10
C SER A 434 24.58 13.47 14.90
N ASP A 435 25.74 13.21 14.32
CA ASP A 435 26.85 12.47 14.96
C ASP A 435 27.29 13.07 16.31
N ARG A 436 27.12 14.39 16.47
CA ARG A 436 27.40 15.10 17.72
C ARG A 436 26.51 14.63 18.88
N ILE A 437 25.24 14.33 18.63
CA ILE A 437 24.31 13.84 19.65
C ILE A 437 24.59 12.36 19.95
N LYS A 438 24.90 11.55 18.94
CA LYS A 438 25.33 10.15 19.12
C LYS A 438 26.55 10.06 20.04
N ASN A 439 27.52 10.96 19.86
CA ASN A 439 28.73 11.05 20.69
C ASN A 439 28.48 11.67 22.08
N MET A 440 27.32 12.27 22.32
CA MET A 440 26.87 12.77 23.63
C MET A 440 26.08 11.72 24.42
N MET A 441 25.61 10.64 23.77
CA MET A 441 24.99 9.49 24.45
C MET A 441 26.00 8.86 25.41
N GLY A 442 25.62 8.68 26.68
CA GLY A 442 26.45 8.10 27.72
C GLY A 442 27.40 9.06 28.47
N LYS A 443 27.45 10.35 28.11
CA LYS A 443 28.24 11.38 28.85
C LYS A 443 27.40 12.22 29.80
N PHE A 444 26.08 12.14 29.73
CA PHE A 444 25.19 12.85 30.62
C PHE A 444 25.02 12.07 31.92
N GLY A 445 25.48 12.62 33.04
CA GLY A 445 25.23 12.08 34.39
C GLY A 445 23.78 12.25 34.88
N ILE A 446 22.81 12.31 33.96
CA ILE A 446 21.38 12.44 34.23
C ILE A 446 20.81 11.02 34.31
N ALA A 447 19.88 10.76 35.23
CA ALA A 447 19.22 9.46 35.33
C ALA A 447 18.47 9.12 34.03
N GLU A 448 18.36 7.82 33.70
CA GLU A 448 17.71 7.41 32.45
C GLU A 448 16.25 7.86 32.35
N ASP A 449 15.54 7.96 33.47
CA ASP A 449 14.12 8.34 33.57
C ASP A 449 13.88 9.84 33.80
N GLU A 450 14.93 10.67 33.71
CA GLU A 450 14.83 12.13 33.79
C GLU A 450 14.96 12.78 32.40
N ALA A 451 14.14 13.80 32.16
CA ALA A 451 14.12 14.52 30.89
C ALA A 451 15.33 15.47 30.75
N ILE A 452 15.97 15.41 29.59
CA ILE A 452 17.03 16.32 29.15
C ILE A 452 16.38 17.60 28.63
N GLU A 453 16.45 18.67 29.41
CA GLU A 453 16.03 19.99 28.95
C GLU A 453 17.17 20.68 28.19
N SER A 454 17.16 20.58 26.85
CA SER A 454 18.14 21.26 26.01
C SER A 454 17.55 21.72 24.68
N LYS A 455 17.61 23.05 24.45
CA LYS A 455 17.22 23.67 23.18
C LYS A 455 17.99 23.12 21.98
N LEU A 456 19.23 22.66 22.19
CA LEU A 456 20.05 22.06 21.13
C LEU A 456 19.46 20.72 20.70
N VAL A 457 19.02 19.89 21.65
CA VAL A 457 18.46 18.57 21.37
C VAL A 457 17.11 18.70 20.66
N SER A 458 16.23 19.61 21.10
CA SER A 458 14.95 19.86 20.42
C SER A 458 15.14 20.28 18.96
N ARG A 459 16.06 21.21 18.68
CA ARG A 459 16.38 21.62 17.29
C ARG A 459 16.94 20.47 16.45
N SER A 460 17.71 19.57 17.05
CA SER A 460 18.23 18.40 16.33
C SER A 460 17.13 17.40 15.99
N ILE A 461 16.12 17.24 16.84
CA ILE A 461 14.94 16.42 16.55
C ILE A 461 14.16 17.01 15.36
N GLU A 462 13.89 18.32 15.39
CA GLU A 462 13.21 19.03 14.29
C GLU A 462 14.00 18.90 12.98
N GLY A 463 15.31 19.13 13.00
CA GLY A 463 16.16 18.98 11.83
C GLY A 463 16.31 17.53 11.33
N ALA A 464 16.17 16.53 12.21
CA ALA A 464 16.11 15.13 11.80
C ALA A 464 14.79 14.83 11.07
N GLN A 465 13.67 15.36 11.56
CA GLN A 465 12.34 15.23 10.97
C GLN A 465 12.25 15.90 9.58
N GLU A 466 12.82 17.10 9.42
CA GLU A 466 12.88 17.77 8.10
C GLU A 466 13.70 16.98 7.08
N LYS A 467 14.82 16.36 7.50
CA LYS A 467 15.67 15.56 6.61
C LYS A 467 14.98 14.29 6.13
N ILE A 468 14.30 13.56 7.02
CA ILE A 468 13.58 12.34 6.65
C ILE A 468 12.37 12.68 5.76
N GLU A 469 11.67 13.79 6.02
CA GLU A 469 10.57 14.27 5.18
C GLU A 469 11.05 14.63 3.77
N GLY A 470 12.18 15.35 3.65
CA GLY A 470 12.84 15.62 2.38
C GLY A 470 13.27 14.35 1.64
N PHE A 471 13.88 13.38 2.35
CA PHE A 471 14.25 12.10 1.76
C PHE A 471 13.05 11.33 1.20
N HIS A 472 11.94 11.29 1.93
CA HIS A 472 10.71 10.64 1.45
C HIS A 472 10.07 11.40 0.29
N PHE A 473 10.11 12.73 0.31
CA PHE A 473 9.67 13.56 -0.82
C PHE A 473 10.47 13.24 -2.08
N ASP A 474 11.80 13.20 -2.00
CA ASP A 474 12.67 12.86 -3.13
C ASP A 474 12.41 11.44 -3.64
N ALA A 475 12.22 10.47 -2.74
CA ALA A 475 11.88 9.09 -3.10
C ALA A 475 10.52 9.00 -3.82
N ARG A 476 9.48 9.70 -3.33
CA ARG A 476 8.16 9.76 -3.98
C ARG A 476 8.23 10.44 -5.34
N LYS A 477 8.95 11.55 -5.42
CA LYS A 477 9.16 12.29 -6.66
C LYS A 477 9.83 11.40 -7.71
N ALA A 478 10.89 10.69 -7.33
CA ALA A 478 11.54 9.74 -8.22
C ALA A 478 10.56 8.66 -8.70
N THR A 479 9.81 8.01 -7.80
CA THR A 479 8.79 7.01 -8.17
C THR A 479 7.77 7.57 -9.16
N LEU A 480 7.27 8.78 -8.93
CA LEU A 480 6.34 9.46 -9.83
C LEU A 480 6.98 9.77 -11.18
N ASP A 481 8.21 10.27 -11.21
CA ASP A 481 8.93 10.63 -12.43
C ASP A 481 9.11 9.40 -13.35
N TYR A 482 9.44 8.24 -12.78
CA TYR A 482 9.50 6.98 -13.52
C TYR A 482 8.12 6.52 -13.99
N ASP A 483 7.10 6.58 -13.11
CA ASP A 483 5.74 6.17 -13.48
C ASP A 483 5.12 7.11 -14.51
N ASP A 484 5.49 8.39 -14.58
CA ASP A 484 4.97 9.33 -15.58
C ASP A 484 5.37 8.95 -17.02
N VAL A 485 6.55 8.35 -17.19
CA VAL A 485 7.00 7.80 -18.48
C VAL A 485 6.12 6.61 -18.87
N LEU A 486 5.93 5.67 -17.94
CA LEU A 486 5.06 4.51 -18.13
C LEU A 486 3.59 4.92 -18.32
N ASN A 487 3.13 5.96 -17.63
CA ASN A 487 1.77 6.43 -17.67
C ASN A 487 1.40 7.00 -19.04
N PHE A 488 2.33 7.67 -19.72
CA PHE A 488 2.13 8.11 -21.10
C PHE A 488 1.86 6.92 -22.03
N GLN A 489 2.70 5.88 -21.94
CA GLN A 489 2.56 4.65 -22.73
C GLN A 489 1.26 3.90 -22.38
N ARG A 490 0.99 3.77 -21.07
CA ARG A 490 -0.20 3.14 -20.50
C ARG A 490 -1.48 3.79 -21.02
N LYS A 491 -1.56 5.13 -21.04
CA LYS A 491 -2.72 5.86 -21.55
C LYS A 491 -3.02 5.52 -23.01
N LEU A 492 -1.99 5.43 -23.86
CA LEU A 492 -2.16 5.06 -25.27
C LEU A 492 -2.69 3.62 -25.41
N ILE A 493 -2.06 2.67 -24.71
CA ILE A 493 -2.47 1.26 -24.75
C ILE A 493 -3.87 1.06 -24.17
N TYR A 494 -4.17 1.66 -23.02
CA TYR A 494 -5.47 1.52 -22.37
C TYR A 494 -6.58 2.21 -23.18
N SER A 495 -6.29 3.36 -23.80
CA SER A 495 -7.24 4.00 -24.72
C SER A 495 -7.56 3.11 -25.92
N ARG A 496 -6.54 2.56 -26.59
CA ARG A 496 -6.72 1.64 -27.73
C ARG A 496 -7.50 0.39 -27.30
N ARG A 497 -7.13 -0.21 -26.17
CA ARG A 497 -7.82 -1.36 -25.59
C ARG A 497 -9.29 -1.04 -25.30
N ARG A 498 -9.58 0.14 -24.74
CA ARG A 498 -10.94 0.61 -24.47
C ARG A 498 -11.76 0.74 -25.76
N THR A 499 -11.20 1.34 -26.81
CA THR A 499 -11.88 1.43 -28.12
C THR A 499 -12.21 0.04 -28.66
N ILE A 500 -11.27 -0.90 -28.62
CA ILE A 500 -11.50 -2.28 -29.09
C ILE A 500 -12.58 -2.98 -28.26
N LEU A 501 -12.57 -2.78 -26.95
CA LEU A 501 -13.49 -3.46 -26.03
C LEU A 501 -14.92 -2.91 -26.11
N VAL A 502 -15.11 -1.59 -25.96
CA VAL A 502 -16.43 -0.96 -25.82
C VAL A 502 -16.81 -0.01 -26.95
N GLY A 503 -15.89 0.28 -27.86
CA GLY A 503 -16.14 1.16 -28.99
C GLY A 503 -17.11 0.56 -30.02
N THR A 504 -17.65 1.45 -30.84
CA THR A 504 -18.49 1.12 -32.01
C THR A 504 -17.68 0.40 -33.08
N ASP A 505 -18.36 -0.33 -33.96
CA ASP A 505 -17.69 -1.06 -35.05
C ASP A 505 -16.94 -0.09 -35.98
N GLU A 506 -17.49 1.09 -36.22
CA GLU A 506 -16.85 2.15 -37.02
C GLU A 506 -15.55 2.67 -36.38
N GLU A 507 -15.53 2.83 -35.06
CA GLU A 507 -14.33 3.25 -34.34
C GLU A 507 -13.22 2.20 -34.41
N VAL A 508 -13.56 0.92 -34.25
CA VAL A 508 -12.61 -0.20 -34.35
C VAL A 508 -12.05 -0.30 -35.78
N GLU A 509 -12.91 -0.12 -36.79
CA GLU A 509 -12.52 -0.12 -38.20
C GLU A 509 -11.58 1.04 -38.56
N ARG A 510 -11.83 2.22 -38.00
CA ARG A 510 -10.93 3.37 -38.16
C ARG A 510 -9.58 3.10 -37.50
N ASP A 511 -9.56 2.65 -36.25
CA ASP A 511 -8.33 2.33 -35.52
C ASP A 511 -7.54 1.23 -36.24
N LEU A 512 -8.21 0.22 -36.79
CA LEU A 512 -7.59 -0.82 -37.61
C LEU A 512 -6.97 -0.23 -38.88
N SER A 513 -7.71 0.63 -39.59
CA SER A 513 -7.24 1.24 -40.83
C SER A 513 -6.01 2.12 -40.59
N GLU A 514 -6.00 2.89 -39.49
CA GLU A 514 -4.84 3.67 -39.07
C GLU A 514 -3.65 2.79 -38.70
N LEU A 515 -3.91 1.68 -38.01
CA LEU A 515 -2.87 0.72 -37.59
C LEU A 515 -2.19 0.07 -38.80
N VAL A 516 -2.94 -0.27 -39.85
CA VAL A 516 -2.41 -0.96 -41.04
C VAL A 516 -2.02 -0.03 -42.19
N ALA A 517 -2.20 1.27 -42.02
CA ALA A 517 -1.94 2.27 -43.06
C ALA A 517 -0.51 2.15 -43.60
N GLY A 518 -0.40 1.94 -44.91
CA GLY A 518 0.89 1.78 -45.60
C GLY A 518 1.42 0.34 -45.65
N ASN A 519 0.67 -0.64 -45.11
CA ASN A 519 0.97 -2.07 -45.25
C ASN A 519 -0.05 -2.75 -46.17
N THR A 520 0.20 -2.69 -47.48
CA THR A 520 -0.69 -3.23 -48.53
C THR A 520 -0.93 -4.74 -48.41
N GLU A 521 0.02 -5.48 -47.86
CA GLU A 521 -0.14 -6.92 -47.62
C GLU A 521 -1.19 -7.18 -46.55
N LEU A 522 -1.11 -6.45 -45.43
CA LEU A 522 -2.04 -6.59 -44.32
C LEU A 522 -3.46 -6.12 -44.66
N GLU A 523 -3.59 -5.03 -45.41
CA GLU A 523 -4.87 -4.56 -45.97
C GLU A 523 -5.53 -5.64 -46.84
N GLY A 524 -4.74 -6.33 -47.67
CA GLY A 524 -5.21 -7.45 -48.48
C GLY A 524 -5.70 -8.63 -47.63
N ILE A 525 -4.97 -8.99 -46.57
CA ILE A 525 -5.36 -10.04 -45.63
C ILE A 525 -6.68 -9.69 -44.92
N ILE A 526 -6.83 -8.46 -44.45
CA ILE A 526 -8.05 -7.97 -43.79
C ILE A 526 -9.24 -8.08 -44.74
N THR A 527 -9.09 -7.60 -45.98
CA THR A 527 -10.18 -7.63 -46.98
C THR A 527 -10.61 -9.06 -47.28
N LYS A 528 -9.67 -9.98 -47.44
CA LYS A 528 -9.94 -11.40 -47.65
C LYS A 528 -10.67 -12.02 -46.46
N LYS A 529 -10.18 -11.78 -45.23
CA LYS A 529 -10.79 -12.33 -44.01
C LYS A 529 -12.15 -11.75 -43.69
N ARG A 530 -12.38 -10.48 -44.01
CA ARG A 530 -13.71 -9.87 -43.94
C ARG A 530 -14.70 -10.57 -44.85
N GLY A 531 -14.28 -10.90 -46.08
CA GLY A 531 -15.11 -11.67 -47.02
C GLY A 531 -15.40 -13.10 -46.54
N GLU A 532 -14.43 -13.78 -45.92
CA GLU A 532 -14.58 -15.15 -45.40
C GLU A 532 -15.49 -15.23 -44.17
N LEU A 533 -15.36 -14.31 -43.22
CA LEU A 533 -16.01 -14.37 -41.90
C LEU A 533 -17.30 -13.55 -41.79
N GLY A 534 -17.54 -12.61 -42.71
CA GLY A 534 -18.73 -11.75 -42.71
C GLY A 534 -18.93 -11.02 -41.37
N GLU A 535 -20.14 -11.11 -40.82
CA GLU A 535 -20.51 -10.46 -39.53
C GLU A 535 -19.67 -10.94 -38.33
N SER A 536 -19.11 -12.16 -38.40
CA SER A 536 -18.26 -12.68 -37.32
C SER A 536 -16.83 -12.13 -37.36
N PHE A 537 -16.45 -11.38 -38.39
CA PHE A 537 -15.09 -10.84 -38.54
C PHE A 537 -14.72 -9.93 -37.36
N LEU A 538 -15.52 -8.90 -37.09
CA LEU A 538 -15.22 -7.88 -36.08
C LEU A 538 -15.14 -8.44 -34.65
N PRO A 539 -16.08 -9.28 -34.17
CA PRO A 539 -15.95 -9.88 -32.84
C PRO A 539 -14.67 -10.71 -32.66
N ASN A 540 -14.30 -11.50 -33.67
CA ASN A 540 -13.07 -12.31 -33.61
C ASN A 540 -11.82 -11.43 -33.69
N LEU A 541 -11.85 -10.36 -34.49
CA LEU A 541 -10.76 -9.40 -34.58
C LEU A 541 -10.55 -8.68 -33.24
N ARG A 542 -11.63 -8.20 -32.59
CA ARG A 542 -11.55 -7.56 -31.27
C ARG A 542 -10.85 -8.48 -30.27
N GLN A 543 -11.26 -9.75 -30.19
CA GLN A 543 -10.64 -10.72 -29.29
C GLN A 543 -9.16 -10.93 -29.60
N LEU A 544 -8.79 -11.08 -30.88
CA LEU A 544 -7.39 -11.23 -31.28
C LEU A 544 -6.56 -10.00 -30.88
N LEU A 545 -7.04 -8.79 -31.20
CA LEU A 545 -6.32 -7.55 -30.89
C LEU A 545 -6.12 -7.37 -29.39
N LEU A 546 -7.14 -7.63 -28.56
CA LEU A 546 -7.02 -7.58 -27.11
C LEU A 546 -5.96 -8.56 -26.58
N GLN A 547 -5.90 -9.78 -27.13
CA GLN A 547 -4.92 -10.80 -26.73
C GLN A 547 -3.48 -10.39 -27.10
N ILE A 548 -3.26 -9.91 -28.33
CA ILE A 548 -1.93 -9.51 -28.78
C ILE A 548 -1.46 -8.28 -27.99
N ILE A 549 -2.33 -7.28 -27.81
CA ILE A 549 -2.00 -6.06 -27.04
C ILE A 549 -1.63 -6.43 -25.61
N ASP A 550 -2.40 -7.28 -24.94
CA ASP A 550 -2.12 -7.65 -23.55
C ASP A 550 -0.82 -8.43 -23.40
N MET A 551 -0.56 -9.37 -24.29
CA MET A 551 0.69 -10.15 -24.29
C MET A 551 1.91 -9.23 -24.43
N LEU A 552 1.91 -8.36 -25.44
CA LEU A 552 3.01 -7.43 -25.70
C LEU A 552 3.15 -6.38 -24.61
N TRP A 553 2.04 -5.84 -24.12
CA TRP A 553 2.04 -4.85 -23.04
C TRP A 553 2.61 -5.42 -21.75
N LEU A 554 2.27 -6.67 -21.44
CA LEU A 554 2.75 -7.34 -20.24
C LEU A 554 4.24 -7.66 -20.32
N GLU A 555 4.73 -8.11 -21.48
CA GLU A 555 6.17 -8.23 -21.75
C GLU A 555 6.89 -6.88 -21.61
N HIS A 556 6.28 -5.81 -22.12
CA HIS A 556 6.81 -4.47 -22.01
C HIS A 556 6.85 -3.95 -20.56
N LEU A 557 5.81 -4.19 -19.76
CA LEU A 557 5.79 -3.82 -18.34
C LEU A 557 6.93 -4.48 -17.56
N GLU A 558 7.14 -5.77 -17.78
CA GLU A 558 8.25 -6.52 -17.17
C GLU A 558 9.60 -5.97 -17.62
N ALA A 559 9.77 -5.73 -18.92
CA ALA A 559 10.99 -5.16 -19.46
C ALA A 559 11.27 -3.74 -18.90
N MET A 560 10.22 -2.95 -18.66
CA MET A 560 10.31 -1.63 -18.05
C MET A 560 10.64 -1.69 -16.55
N ASP A 561 10.18 -2.70 -15.83
CA ASP A 561 10.58 -2.95 -14.44
C ASP A 561 12.07 -3.29 -14.36
N TYR A 562 12.57 -4.17 -15.23
CA TYR A 562 14.01 -4.46 -15.32
C TYR A 562 14.84 -3.25 -15.76
N LEU A 563 14.33 -2.46 -16.70
CA LEU A 563 14.98 -1.23 -17.14
C LEU A 563 15.14 -0.27 -15.95
N ARG A 564 14.07 -0.08 -15.16
CA ARG A 564 14.07 0.80 -13.99
C ARG A 564 15.16 0.42 -12.98
N SER A 565 15.36 -0.87 -12.71
CA SER A 565 16.44 -1.33 -11.84
C SER A 565 17.82 -1.08 -12.45
N SER A 566 18.00 -1.37 -13.74
CA SER A 566 19.31 -1.25 -14.41
C SER A 566 19.81 0.20 -14.56
N VAL A 567 18.89 1.15 -14.75
CA VAL A 567 19.26 2.55 -15.05
C VAL A 567 19.70 3.31 -13.79
N ARG A 568 19.26 2.89 -12.59
CA ARG A 568 19.76 3.43 -11.32
C ARG A 568 21.27 3.27 -11.16
N LEU A 569 21.85 2.22 -11.74
CA LEU A 569 23.28 1.91 -11.63
C LEU A 569 24.12 2.60 -12.72
N ARG A 570 23.51 2.94 -13.86
CA ARG A 570 24.15 3.72 -14.94
C ARG A 570 24.30 5.22 -14.61
N ALA A 571 23.73 5.69 -13.49
CA ALA A 571 23.90 7.04 -12.93
C ALA A 571 25.37 7.46 -12.73
N TYR A 572 26.29 6.50 -12.66
CA TYR A 572 27.73 6.72 -12.51
C TYR A 572 28.41 7.35 -13.75
N GLY A 573 27.77 7.31 -14.92
CA GLY A 573 28.31 7.89 -16.17
C GLY A 573 28.11 9.41 -16.35
N GLN A 574 27.82 10.16 -15.27
CA GLN A 574 27.40 11.57 -15.32
C GLN A 574 26.14 11.86 -16.16
N ARG A 575 25.32 10.84 -16.44
CA ARG A 575 24.04 10.99 -17.14
C ARG A 575 22.88 10.77 -16.18
N ASP A 576 21.85 11.58 -16.33
CA ASP A 576 20.64 11.50 -15.50
C ASP A 576 19.91 10.17 -15.77
N PRO A 577 19.70 9.32 -14.75
CA PRO A 577 18.99 8.05 -14.88
C PRO A 577 17.59 8.18 -15.47
N LEU A 578 16.86 9.25 -15.16
CA LEU A 578 15.51 9.44 -15.69
C LEU A 578 15.54 9.69 -17.20
N ILE A 579 16.58 10.37 -17.72
CA ILE A 579 16.72 10.64 -19.16
C ILE A 579 17.01 9.35 -19.92
N GLU A 580 17.92 8.51 -19.42
CA GLU A 580 18.22 7.21 -20.06
C GLU A 580 17.00 6.28 -19.99
N TYR A 581 16.28 6.24 -18.86
CA TYR A 581 15.03 5.50 -18.72
C TYR A 581 13.97 5.96 -19.72
N LYS A 582 13.78 7.27 -19.90
CA LYS A 582 12.87 7.85 -20.89
C LYS A 582 13.24 7.45 -22.31
N ARG A 583 14.53 7.52 -22.65
CA ARG A 583 15.04 7.22 -23.99
C ARG A 583 14.89 5.74 -24.32
N GLU A 584 15.38 4.86 -23.46
CA GLU A 584 15.32 3.41 -23.66
C GLU A 584 13.89 2.90 -23.58
N GLY A 585 13.11 3.37 -22.60
CA GLY A 585 11.70 2.99 -22.47
C GLY A 585 10.84 3.43 -23.67
N LEU A 586 11.13 4.57 -24.29
CA LEU A 586 10.47 4.98 -25.54
C LEU A 586 10.90 4.12 -26.74
N ALA A 587 12.17 3.74 -26.82
CA ALA A 587 12.64 2.85 -27.88
C ALA A 587 11.97 1.47 -27.79
N MET A 588 11.93 0.88 -26.59
CA MET A 588 11.24 -0.39 -26.32
C MET A 588 9.75 -0.31 -26.62
N PHE A 589 9.10 0.81 -26.28
CA PHE A 589 7.68 1.00 -26.59
C PHE A 589 7.41 1.05 -28.11
N LYS A 590 8.26 1.74 -28.88
CA LYS A 590 8.15 1.76 -30.35
C LYS A 590 8.39 0.38 -30.97
N GLU A 591 9.31 -0.40 -30.41
CA GLU A 591 9.56 -1.78 -30.83
C GLU A 591 8.36 -2.68 -30.51
N MET A 592 7.74 -2.51 -29.35
CA MET A 592 6.48 -3.18 -28.99
C MET A 592 5.35 -2.82 -29.95
N GLU A 593 5.21 -1.53 -30.33
CA GLU A 593 4.22 -1.09 -31.32
C GLU A 593 4.48 -1.69 -32.72
N ALA A 594 5.75 -1.78 -33.14
CA ALA A 594 6.10 -2.45 -34.39
C ALA A 594 5.78 -3.95 -34.33
N SER A 595 6.06 -4.60 -33.19
CA SER A 595 5.76 -6.01 -32.94
C SER A 595 4.26 -6.28 -32.93
N LEU A 596 3.43 -5.32 -32.52
CA LEU A 596 1.96 -5.44 -32.60
C LEU A 596 1.53 -5.64 -34.05
N LEU A 597 2.03 -4.86 -34.99
CA LEU A 597 1.71 -4.98 -36.42
C LEU A 597 2.13 -6.33 -36.98
N GLU A 598 3.34 -6.78 -36.65
CA GLU A 598 3.87 -8.05 -37.11
C GLU A 598 3.06 -9.24 -36.58
N ASN A 599 2.68 -9.21 -35.29
CA ASN A 599 1.85 -10.25 -34.68
C ASN A 599 0.44 -10.27 -35.26
N VAL A 600 -0.16 -9.10 -35.52
CA VAL A 600 -1.45 -9.02 -36.20
C VAL A 600 -1.35 -9.64 -37.60
N ALA A 601 -0.33 -9.30 -38.39
CA ALA A 601 -0.14 -9.87 -39.72
C ALA A 601 0.04 -11.39 -39.72
N LYS A 602 0.75 -11.94 -38.73
CA LYS A 602 0.96 -13.39 -38.58
C LYS A 602 -0.28 -14.14 -38.12
N LEU A 603 -1.05 -13.58 -37.19
CA LEU A 603 -2.16 -14.28 -36.53
C LEU A 603 -3.51 -14.06 -37.22
N LEU A 604 -3.74 -12.90 -37.84
CA LEU A 604 -4.98 -12.57 -38.53
C LEU A 604 -5.39 -13.60 -39.63
N PRO A 605 -4.48 -14.15 -40.45
CA PRO A 605 -4.81 -15.19 -41.42
C PRO A 605 -5.39 -16.47 -40.81
N ASN A 606 -5.13 -16.72 -39.52
CA ASN A 606 -5.57 -17.92 -38.80
C ASN A 606 -6.81 -17.68 -37.94
N VAL A 607 -7.35 -16.45 -37.93
CA VAL A 607 -8.57 -16.09 -37.20
C VAL A 607 -9.74 -16.92 -37.72
N GLY A 608 -10.47 -17.55 -36.81
CA GLY A 608 -11.61 -18.43 -37.09
C GLY A 608 -11.26 -19.90 -37.40
N ALA A 609 -9.99 -20.24 -37.65
CA ALA A 609 -9.57 -21.61 -37.98
C ALA A 609 -9.14 -22.46 -36.76
N VAL A 610 -8.87 -21.81 -35.62
CA VAL A 610 -8.32 -22.45 -34.41
C VAL A 610 -9.26 -22.20 -33.23
N LYS A 611 -9.72 -23.27 -32.55
CA LYS A 611 -10.19 -23.15 -31.17
C LYS A 611 -8.97 -22.77 -30.32
N VAL A 612 -8.77 -21.48 -30.08
CA VAL A 612 -7.66 -20.95 -29.29
C VAL A 612 -7.85 -21.35 -27.82
N ALA A 613 -7.52 -22.59 -27.49
CA ALA A 613 -7.68 -23.18 -26.16
C ALA A 613 -6.43 -23.01 -25.28
N SER A 614 -5.27 -22.66 -25.84
CA SER A 614 -3.99 -22.69 -25.12
C SER A 614 -3.52 -21.32 -24.58
N ALA A 615 -3.88 -20.20 -25.22
CA ALA A 615 -3.58 -18.86 -24.69
C ALA A 615 -4.61 -18.41 -23.63
N GLN A 616 -5.78 -19.06 -23.58
CA GLN A 616 -6.82 -18.78 -22.60
C GLN A 616 -6.44 -19.26 -21.20
N SER A 617 -5.68 -20.34 -21.02
CA SER A 617 -5.44 -20.91 -19.70
C SER A 617 -4.64 -19.97 -18.78
N ASN A 618 -3.53 -19.41 -19.24
CA ASN A 618 -2.65 -18.60 -18.38
C ASN A 618 -3.27 -17.22 -18.07
N LEU A 619 -3.94 -16.57 -19.04
CA LEU A 619 -4.64 -15.30 -18.81
C LEU A 619 -5.93 -15.48 -17.98
N GLN A 620 -6.56 -16.66 -18.03
CA GLN A 620 -7.73 -16.99 -17.22
C GLN A 620 -7.37 -17.33 -15.77
N GLU A 621 -6.28 -18.05 -15.51
CA GLU A 621 -5.77 -18.27 -14.15
C GLU A 621 -5.37 -16.95 -13.47
N VAL A 622 -4.78 -16.04 -14.22
CA VAL A 622 -4.48 -14.67 -13.77
C VAL A 622 -5.73 -13.88 -13.48
N ARG A 623 -6.77 -14.03 -14.29
CA ARG A 623 -8.07 -13.38 -14.08
C ARG A 623 -8.73 -13.89 -12.80
N GLU A 624 -8.67 -15.19 -12.53
CA GLU A 624 -9.14 -15.79 -11.28
C GLU A 624 -8.31 -15.26 -10.10
N GLY A 625 -6.98 -15.22 -10.23
CA GLY A 625 -6.09 -14.62 -9.21
C GLY A 625 -6.30 -13.11 -8.99
N ALA A 626 -6.53 -12.32 -10.04
CA ALA A 626 -6.80 -10.88 -9.96
C ALA A 626 -8.20 -10.57 -9.41
N GLN A 627 -9.14 -11.51 -9.56
CA GLN A 627 -10.42 -11.49 -8.84
C GLN A 627 -10.24 -11.80 -7.35
N GLU A 628 -9.21 -12.53 -6.93
CA GLU A 628 -8.93 -12.83 -5.52
C GLU A 628 -8.09 -11.74 -4.83
N VAL A 629 -7.24 -11.01 -5.56
CA VAL A 629 -6.43 -9.90 -5.02
C VAL A 629 -7.33 -8.71 -4.64
N GLY A 630 -7.45 -8.47 -3.32
CA GLY A 630 -8.37 -7.49 -2.72
C GLY A 630 -9.61 -8.14 -2.08
N HIS A 631 -9.92 -9.40 -2.42
CA HIS A 631 -11.00 -10.19 -1.83
C HIS A 631 -10.53 -11.02 -0.62
N LYS A 632 -9.74 -10.43 0.30
CA LYS A 632 -9.75 -10.95 1.67
C LYS A 632 -11.05 -10.51 2.32
N GLU A 633 -12.13 -11.20 1.96
CA GLU A 633 -13.32 -11.23 2.80
C GLU A 633 -12.85 -11.59 4.22
N VAL A 634 -13.23 -10.76 5.18
CA VAL A 634 -13.22 -11.16 6.59
C VAL A 634 -14.06 -12.42 6.65
N ALA A 635 -13.40 -13.58 6.75
CA ALA A 635 -14.06 -14.85 6.86
C ALA A 635 -15.12 -14.73 7.98
N PRO A 636 -16.40 -15.06 7.72
CA PRO A 636 -17.35 -15.19 8.81
C PRO A 636 -16.78 -16.26 9.75
N PRO A 637 -16.93 -16.10 11.09
CA PRO A 637 -16.42 -17.10 12.02
C PRO A 637 -17.01 -18.47 11.66
N LEU A 638 -16.11 -19.45 11.56
CA LEU A 638 -16.40 -20.84 11.22
C LEU A 638 -17.53 -21.42 12.08
N GLY A 639 -18.58 -21.93 11.44
CA GLY A 639 -19.62 -22.71 12.09
C GLY A 639 -20.78 -23.12 11.18
N GLY A 640 -20.64 -24.26 10.47
CA GLY A 640 -21.75 -25.19 10.18
C GLY A 640 -22.60 -25.00 8.91
N SER A 641 -22.58 -26.05 8.06
CA SER A 641 -23.62 -26.53 7.13
C SER A 641 -24.21 -25.56 6.08
N THR A 642 -24.04 -25.94 4.82
CA THR A 642 -24.67 -25.39 3.61
C THR A 642 -26.20 -25.44 3.69
N SER A 643 -26.80 -24.38 4.22
CA SER A 643 -28.15 -23.96 3.91
C SER A 643 -28.08 -22.49 3.47
N LYS A 644 -28.87 -22.07 2.47
CA LYS A 644 -29.00 -20.65 2.12
C LYS A 644 -29.42 -19.91 3.40
N LEU A 645 -28.48 -19.19 4.02
CA LEU A 645 -28.73 -18.44 5.24
C LEU A 645 -29.76 -17.36 4.91
N VAL A 646 -30.95 -17.51 5.48
CA VAL A 646 -32.01 -16.52 5.36
C VAL A 646 -31.55 -15.27 6.11
N GLY A 647 -31.46 -14.16 5.40
CA GLY A 647 -31.03 -12.89 5.97
C GLY A 647 -31.94 -12.47 7.10
N ARG A 648 -31.39 -11.84 8.14
CA ARG A 648 -32.12 -11.41 9.34
C ARG A 648 -33.34 -10.52 9.02
N ASN A 649 -33.32 -9.82 7.89
CA ASN A 649 -34.39 -8.95 7.41
C ASN A 649 -35.25 -9.56 6.27
N ASP A 650 -34.96 -10.77 5.81
CA ASP A 650 -35.73 -11.48 4.78
C ASP A 650 -37.08 -11.98 5.35
N PRO A 651 -38.08 -12.25 4.49
CA PRO A 651 -39.32 -12.92 4.91
C PRO A 651 -39.01 -14.25 5.60
N CYS A 652 -39.66 -14.52 6.74
CA CYS A 652 -39.49 -15.79 7.44
C CYS A 652 -39.91 -16.97 6.54
N PRO A 653 -39.07 -18.01 6.40
CA PRO A 653 -39.40 -19.20 5.60
C PRO A 653 -40.60 -19.98 6.14
N CYS A 654 -40.97 -19.72 7.40
CA CYS A 654 -42.12 -20.30 8.07
C CYS A 654 -43.48 -19.84 7.53
N GLY A 655 -43.51 -18.85 6.63
CA GLY A 655 -44.76 -18.36 6.03
C GLY A 655 -45.59 -17.43 6.93
N SER A 656 -45.04 -16.96 8.05
CA SER A 656 -45.74 -16.08 9.01
C SER A 656 -46.01 -14.65 8.50
N GLY A 657 -45.46 -14.27 7.35
CA GLY A 657 -45.53 -12.90 6.83
C GLY A 657 -44.62 -11.89 7.56
N LEU A 658 -43.87 -12.33 8.58
CA LEU A 658 -42.94 -11.50 9.35
C LEU A 658 -41.49 -11.66 8.87
N LYS A 659 -40.63 -10.67 9.16
CA LYS A 659 -39.17 -10.77 8.92
C LYS A 659 -38.53 -11.84 9.80
N TYR A 660 -37.49 -12.53 9.34
CA TYR A 660 -36.83 -13.62 10.07
C TYR A 660 -36.37 -13.21 11.48
N LYS A 661 -35.94 -11.97 11.72
CA LYS A 661 -35.59 -11.51 13.09
C LYS A 661 -36.75 -11.44 14.09
N LYS A 662 -37.99 -11.31 13.59
CA LYS A 662 -39.19 -11.24 14.43
C LYS A 662 -39.80 -12.63 14.66
N CYS A 663 -39.48 -13.58 13.79
CA CYS A 663 -40.11 -14.90 13.77
C CYS A 663 -39.12 -16.03 14.05
N GLY A 664 -37.95 -16.03 13.40
CA GLY A 664 -36.91 -17.06 13.47
C GLY A 664 -36.08 -17.11 14.76
N MET A 665 -36.54 -16.49 15.86
CA MET A 665 -35.96 -16.76 17.18
C MET A 665 -36.61 -18.01 17.77
N ILE A 666 -35.80 -18.98 18.19
CA ILE A 666 -36.26 -20.19 18.88
C ILE A 666 -37.09 -19.75 20.11
N GLY A 667 -38.41 -19.93 20.05
CA GLY A 667 -39.35 -19.52 21.11
C GLY A 667 -40.43 -18.50 20.70
N ALA A 668 -40.41 -17.98 19.47
CA ALA A 668 -41.47 -17.10 18.95
C ALA A 668 -42.83 -17.84 18.87
N PRO A 669 -43.96 -17.15 19.13
CA PRO A 669 -45.31 -17.75 19.11
C PRO A 669 -45.62 -18.55 17.83
N GLU A 670 -45.10 -18.08 16.69
CA GLU A 670 -45.32 -18.63 15.35
C GLU A 670 -44.50 -19.91 15.07
N HIS A 671 -43.54 -20.25 15.95
CA HIS A 671 -42.71 -21.46 15.89
C HIS A 671 -42.97 -22.45 17.03
N LYS A 672 -44.06 -22.24 17.80
CA LYS A 672 -44.57 -23.21 18.78
C LYS A 672 -45.61 -24.12 18.11
N GLY A 673 -45.13 -25.14 17.39
CA GLY A 673 -45.94 -26.15 16.72
C GLY A 673 -45.23 -27.48 16.72
#